data_AF-A0A8X6XX13-F1
#
_entry.id   AF-A0A8X6XX13-F1
#
_cell.length_a   1.000
_cell.length_b   1.000
_cell.length_c   1.000
_cell.angle_alpha   90.00
_cell.angle_beta   90.00
_cell.angle_gamma   90.00
#
_symmetry.space_group_name_H-M   'P 1'
#
loop_
_entity.id
_entity.type
_entity.pdbx_description
1 polymer ?
#
loop_
_entity_poly.entity_id
_entity_poly.type
_entity_poly.pdbx_seq_one_letter_code
_entity_poly.pdbx_strand_id
1 'polypeptide(L)'
;MPLKPPVFQDLFPWRTREPPNDPAFSNSIWEIYTPEKNSLYWSIVLSYLIPVVHARNFEEFERRLRNLIGDKKESGKIMQSASLRLDKNLVKERLLRLNPFKKIHTFTDDNLVNLFRIFKKRLNRNTKDRSSGSVENLKLEATSKMLNCFIRVYKIDPSGNKEFNLYPRGSTTSSGNDSNTITIFYHTDSKLKNREKDTFGFGISVEIANILREKALTFILKKDKFLKLDSHSIKQVVGSDRNLPISLLSSDIKHVIPRIYKSPYILGKLINAGYIMNPVALGRDGFSAFYYCIGLSDSQFFNVLYSYAANNFQRSEESCRKPSEEILQSLKHLMNTIGDDYRKSQEFVSLGNIALRRYSEMLRFNKYQVNVVKILKESQQSGTNDVALAIFKEYSAFYFWNNLPNDESIQFNDYLDFSDYYENLDSFTCIVFFDNPSIEFKTLVEPFLLTLLSNKYFPKKDHIHISNSSSPCKPCSSRIIPFKHRMNLHQVLQNLLNNVRNVSATNIGTSADIIRNSIQELPKDEFLIEKLKIYLEHAVNAQLEHFDEDGRPLKKENKKEVLTIFRTLQVFGEVLQTSLLNFNSGFLLKAHLPSDLKKTFTEIRNRLSHYFAKCTQGRLNLENKVDELKGIQEELKSIYEFLEPVFVSQQFRMKEFLIRSQMERFPNLIEELKRITIERRNWYESHLHGYKLFANNVTSFFKKEWQLPIPDKNDNAKFKDKMNLFKAGIQSINSVFSFNNISLPQHLIATSQKLIDCITILESTGQSIVDMNNIFLEYEEVLKQICNYEDIVSSQPELKFPNLKHFEIAMREHNIFSNSENLKIRNNISQLLIPSFEATKKIEEAVTNKQSLPDLDQILNQTLLSAAKRKQIKKEFSSNPPNCLNLLKKFSYSTIEQALGLENATTVSLLDMFTRDGYKMFLLNTSFQEKPIQTKMLKLMNQKVEFLIDRIKQIKNILIDEDEETRGLTEYGRSEEVKKHIKFLMCQRYVMEMDVRISLDQLLFDCLNILNRKDLDDVYRKTSNMFAGVNLRDILSHGNIVIETIGSLLDPDDLPSELIFKMLELIKDENTIKRLAELWMKKKPQTKKDLYDIIDQDSNLSFIKGCSRWESYAIILPIIDRNI
;
A
#
# COMPACT_ATOMS: atom_id res chain seq x y z
N MET A 1 25.25 -11.36 -7.96
CA MET A 1 24.94 -10.08 -7.28
C MET A 1 24.08 -9.23 -8.21
N PRO A 2 23.22 -8.34 -7.68
CA PRO A 2 22.52 -7.35 -8.51
C PRO A 2 23.54 -6.44 -9.21
N LEU A 3 23.25 -6.05 -10.45
CA LEU A 3 24.11 -5.14 -11.20
C LEU A 3 23.95 -3.71 -10.67
N LYS A 4 25.05 -2.97 -10.56
CA LYS A 4 25.03 -1.57 -10.17
C LYS A 4 24.30 -0.73 -11.24
N PRO A 5 23.60 0.35 -10.85
CA PRO A 5 22.98 1.26 -11.82
C PRO A 5 24.04 1.89 -12.74
N PRO A 6 23.65 2.36 -13.94
CA PRO A 6 24.53 3.11 -14.84
C PRO A 6 25.21 4.28 -14.13
N VAL A 7 26.51 4.48 -14.34
CA VAL A 7 27.29 5.55 -13.71
C VAL A 7 27.82 6.50 -14.76
N PHE A 8 27.66 7.79 -14.53
CA PHE A 8 28.29 8.80 -15.38
C PHE A 8 29.76 8.96 -15.02
N GLN A 9 30.66 8.79 -15.98
CA GLN A 9 32.10 8.95 -15.79
C GLN A 9 32.60 10.18 -16.55
N ASP A 10 33.23 11.10 -15.83
CA ASP A 10 34.11 12.12 -16.42
C ASP A 10 35.44 11.45 -16.73
N LEU A 11 35.96 11.52 -17.96
CA LEU A 11 37.20 10.84 -18.34
C LEU A 11 38.44 11.73 -18.13
N PHE A 12 38.28 13.00 -17.75
CA PHE A 12 39.38 13.94 -17.58
C PHE A 12 40.42 13.50 -16.53
N PRO A 13 40.04 12.99 -15.34
CA PRO A 13 41.01 12.55 -14.32
C PRO A 13 41.93 11.38 -14.73
N TRP A 14 41.65 10.69 -15.84
CA TRP A 14 42.43 9.55 -16.33
C TRP A 14 43.54 9.98 -17.32
N ARG A 15 43.65 11.28 -17.64
CA ARG A 15 44.48 11.84 -18.72
C ARG A 15 45.93 12.20 -18.35
N THR A 16 46.53 11.57 -17.35
CA THR A 16 47.87 11.97 -16.87
C THR A 16 49.02 11.85 -17.89
N ARG A 17 48.78 11.37 -19.13
CA ARG A 17 49.82 11.14 -20.16
C ARG A 17 49.43 11.41 -21.65
N GLU A 18 48.39 12.19 -21.96
CA GLU A 18 48.06 12.55 -23.36
C GLU A 18 48.08 14.07 -23.61
N PRO A 19 48.46 14.55 -24.82
CA PRO A 19 48.50 15.98 -25.13
C PRO A 19 47.10 16.61 -25.21
N PRO A 20 46.91 17.90 -24.87
CA PRO A 20 45.63 18.43 -24.39
C PRO A 20 44.55 18.75 -25.45
N ASN A 21 44.77 18.52 -26.75
CA ASN A 21 44.03 19.24 -27.81
C ASN A 21 43.42 18.35 -28.91
N ASP A 22 42.80 17.20 -28.60
CA ASP A 22 41.95 16.49 -29.59
C ASP A 22 40.46 16.83 -29.39
N PRO A 23 39.86 17.70 -30.23
CA PRO A 23 38.45 18.10 -30.14
C PRO A 23 37.45 16.99 -30.50
N ALA A 24 37.90 15.84 -31.02
CA ALA A 24 37.03 14.70 -31.33
C ALA A 24 36.75 13.78 -30.11
N PHE A 25 37.32 14.09 -28.95
CA PHE A 25 37.21 13.25 -27.77
C PHE A 25 36.05 13.70 -26.86
N SER A 26 34.99 12.88 -26.75
CA SER A 26 33.98 13.11 -25.71
C SER A 26 34.61 12.94 -24.33
N ASN A 27 34.65 14.02 -23.54
CA ASN A 27 35.24 14.05 -22.21
C ASN A 27 34.45 13.23 -21.18
N SER A 28 33.34 12.60 -21.58
CA SER A 28 32.46 11.92 -20.65
C SER A 28 31.66 10.80 -21.28
N ILE A 29 31.37 9.77 -20.49
CA ILE A 29 30.70 8.56 -20.96
C ILE A 29 29.87 7.94 -19.85
N TRP A 30 28.83 7.18 -20.22
CA TRP A 30 28.09 6.37 -19.27
C TRP A 30 28.70 4.98 -19.17
N GLU A 31 29.10 4.59 -17.98
CA GLU A 31 29.51 3.23 -17.66
C GLU A 31 28.28 2.37 -17.35
N ILE A 32 28.18 1.24 -18.05
CA ILE A 32 27.18 0.19 -17.82
C ILE A 32 27.88 -1.05 -17.27
N TYR A 33 27.43 -1.50 -16.10
CA TYR A 33 27.94 -2.72 -15.47
C TYR A 33 27.41 -3.96 -16.17
N THR A 34 28.25 -4.99 -16.28
CA THR A 34 27.89 -6.29 -16.85
C THR A 34 27.96 -7.40 -15.80
N PRO A 35 27.30 -8.57 -16.03
CA PRO A 35 27.35 -9.68 -15.09
C PRO A 35 28.79 -10.09 -14.77
N GLU A 36 29.11 -10.23 -13.47
CA GLU A 36 30.47 -10.57 -12.98
C GLU A 36 31.08 -11.74 -13.76
N LYS A 37 30.30 -12.80 -13.95
CA LYS A 37 30.71 -13.98 -14.71
C LYS A 37 30.82 -13.64 -16.20
N ASN A 38 32.06 -13.66 -16.69
CA ASN A 38 32.42 -13.34 -18.07
C ASN A 38 32.20 -11.87 -18.47
N SER A 39 32.22 -10.96 -17.50
CA SER A 39 32.04 -9.52 -17.68
C SER A 39 32.82 -8.94 -18.86
N LEU A 40 34.11 -9.31 -19.03
CA LEU A 40 34.94 -8.83 -20.15
C LEU A 40 34.30 -9.04 -21.54
N TYR A 41 33.81 -10.25 -21.83
CA TYR A 41 33.25 -10.52 -23.16
C TYR A 41 31.88 -9.87 -23.34
N TRP A 42 31.09 -9.75 -22.26
CA TRP A 42 29.84 -8.97 -22.30
C TRP A 42 30.14 -7.51 -22.64
N SER A 43 31.10 -6.90 -21.95
CA SER A 43 31.52 -5.52 -22.20
C SER A 43 31.96 -5.31 -23.65
N ILE A 44 32.75 -6.22 -24.22
CA ILE A 44 33.20 -6.14 -25.61
C ILE A 44 32.02 -6.24 -26.59
N VAL A 45 31.22 -7.30 -26.50
CA VAL A 45 30.13 -7.58 -27.45
C VAL A 45 29.12 -6.43 -27.44
N LEU A 46 28.75 -5.95 -26.26
CA LEU A 46 27.75 -4.91 -26.11
C LEU A 46 28.28 -3.54 -26.54
N SER A 47 29.50 -3.17 -26.12
CA SER A 47 30.13 -1.91 -26.57
C SER A 47 30.31 -1.85 -28.09
N TYR A 48 30.58 -3.00 -28.72
CA TYR A 48 30.79 -3.06 -30.17
C TYR A 48 29.49 -2.95 -30.98
N LEU A 49 28.37 -3.50 -30.49
CA LEU A 49 27.11 -3.57 -31.24
C LEU A 49 26.10 -2.46 -30.89
N ILE A 50 25.95 -2.10 -29.61
CA ILE A 50 24.92 -1.15 -29.14
C ILE A 50 24.99 0.19 -29.90
N PRO A 51 26.17 0.83 -30.07
CA PRO A 51 26.22 2.14 -30.72
C PRO A 51 25.62 2.15 -32.12
N VAL A 52 25.91 1.10 -32.89
CA VAL A 52 25.49 0.97 -34.29
C VAL A 52 24.01 0.64 -34.43
N VAL A 53 23.49 -0.23 -33.54
CA VAL A 53 22.07 -0.60 -33.52
C VAL A 53 21.20 0.61 -33.20
N HIS A 54 21.57 1.41 -32.20
CA HIS A 54 20.81 2.60 -31.81
C HIS A 54 20.96 3.77 -32.79
N ALA A 55 22.09 3.86 -33.50
CA ALA A 55 22.26 4.78 -34.63
C ALA A 55 21.47 4.37 -35.89
N ARG A 56 20.77 3.22 -35.86
CA ARG A 56 20.02 2.65 -37.00
C ARG A 56 20.87 2.36 -38.25
N ASN A 57 22.18 2.17 -38.09
CA ASN A 57 23.07 1.78 -39.19
C ASN A 57 23.12 0.25 -39.32
N PHE A 58 22.10 -0.32 -39.98
CA PHE A 58 21.93 -1.78 -40.01
C PHE A 58 22.96 -2.51 -40.89
N GLU A 59 23.55 -1.84 -41.87
CA GLU A 59 24.61 -2.40 -42.69
C GLU A 59 25.88 -2.62 -41.87
N GLU A 60 26.27 -1.60 -41.11
CA GLU A 60 27.39 -1.65 -40.18
C GLU A 60 27.13 -2.65 -39.04
N PHE A 61 25.88 -2.77 -38.58
CA PHE A 61 25.51 -3.77 -37.57
C PHE A 61 25.76 -5.19 -38.08
N GLU A 62 25.30 -5.50 -39.30
CA GLU A 62 25.52 -6.81 -39.92
C GLU A 62 27.02 -7.09 -40.13
N ARG A 63 27.81 -6.07 -40.49
CA ARG A 63 29.28 -6.19 -40.59
C ARG A 63 29.90 -6.52 -39.23
N ARG A 64 29.58 -5.77 -38.19
CA ARG A 64 30.09 -5.98 -36.83
C ARG A 64 29.64 -7.31 -36.23
N LEU A 65 28.40 -7.72 -36.47
CA LEU A 65 27.89 -9.02 -36.05
C LEU A 65 28.66 -10.16 -36.71
N ARG A 66 28.96 -10.05 -38.03
CA ARG A 66 29.84 -11.00 -38.73
C ARG A 66 31.24 -11.05 -38.12
N ASN A 67 31.82 -9.91 -37.76
CA ASN A 67 33.13 -9.85 -37.11
C ASN A 67 33.15 -10.56 -35.75
N LEU A 68 32.04 -10.58 -35.00
CA LEU A 68 31.95 -11.30 -33.73
C LEU A 68 31.82 -12.82 -33.92
N ILE A 69 31.00 -13.26 -34.87
CA ILE A 69 30.68 -14.70 -35.09
C ILE A 69 31.70 -15.44 -35.97
N GLY A 70 32.43 -14.72 -36.84
CA GLY A 70 33.35 -15.30 -37.82
C GLY A 70 32.69 -15.63 -39.16
N ASP A 71 33.48 -16.16 -40.09
CA ASP A 71 32.98 -16.54 -41.41
C ASP A 71 31.99 -17.73 -41.32
N LYS A 72 31.28 -18.05 -42.43
CA LYS A 72 30.26 -19.11 -42.44
C LYS A 72 30.82 -20.50 -42.08
N LYS A 73 32.09 -20.78 -42.40
CA LYS A 73 32.73 -22.09 -42.12
C LYS A 73 33.14 -22.19 -40.65
N GLU A 74 33.69 -21.13 -40.08
CA GLU A 74 34.14 -21.05 -38.69
C GLU A 74 32.96 -21.03 -37.73
N SER A 75 31.97 -20.16 -37.98
CA SER A 75 30.74 -20.06 -37.18
C SER A 75 29.93 -21.35 -37.20
N GLY A 76 29.77 -21.99 -38.37
CA GLY A 76 29.10 -23.28 -38.52
C GLY A 76 29.73 -24.38 -37.67
N LYS A 77 31.06 -24.49 -37.65
CA LYS A 77 31.79 -25.44 -36.80
C LYS A 77 31.60 -25.17 -35.30
N ILE A 78 31.61 -23.90 -34.88
CA ILE A 78 31.40 -23.52 -33.47
C ILE A 78 29.95 -23.81 -33.05
N MET A 79 28.97 -23.51 -33.91
CA MET A 79 27.55 -23.69 -33.60
C MET A 79 27.17 -25.17 -33.54
N GLN A 80 27.65 -26.00 -34.47
CA GLN A 80 27.43 -27.46 -34.46
C GLN A 80 28.10 -28.15 -33.27
N SER A 81 29.37 -27.84 -32.97
CA SER A 81 30.10 -28.44 -31.84
C SER A 81 29.58 -28.02 -30.46
N ALA A 82 28.69 -27.03 -30.40
CA ALA A 82 28.18 -26.45 -29.17
C ALA A 82 26.64 -26.54 -29.02
N SER A 83 25.96 -27.11 -30.02
CA SER A 83 24.49 -27.12 -30.13
C SER A 83 23.85 -25.72 -29.97
N LEU A 84 24.49 -24.67 -30.51
CA LEU A 84 24.02 -23.30 -30.40
C LEU A 84 23.19 -22.89 -31.63
N ARG A 85 22.07 -22.19 -31.40
CA ARG A 85 21.27 -21.53 -32.44
C ARG A 85 21.34 -20.02 -32.26
N LEU A 86 21.50 -19.28 -33.35
CA LEU A 86 21.57 -17.82 -33.34
C LEU A 86 20.74 -17.26 -34.49
N ASP A 87 19.74 -16.46 -34.15
CA ASP A 87 18.98 -15.67 -35.12
C ASP A 87 19.43 -14.21 -35.08
N LYS A 88 19.99 -13.73 -36.19
CA LYS A 88 20.53 -12.37 -36.29
C LYS A 88 19.46 -11.29 -36.17
N ASN A 89 18.26 -11.53 -36.70
CA ASN A 89 17.16 -10.58 -36.62
C ASN A 89 16.68 -10.46 -35.18
N LEU A 90 16.58 -11.59 -34.46
CA LEU A 90 16.26 -11.56 -33.04
C LEU A 90 17.35 -10.84 -32.23
N VAL A 91 18.64 -11.06 -32.49
CA VAL A 91 19.73 -10.29 -31.84
C VAL A 91 19.54 -8.79 -32.06
N LYS A 92 19.26 -8.36 -33.29
CA LYS A 92 19.02 -6.95 -33.63
C LYS A 92 17.84 -6.37 -32.86
N GLU A 93 16.69 -7.05 -32.90
CA GLU A 93 15.48 -6.60 -32.18
C GLU A 93 15.70 -6.55 -30.67
N ARG A 94 16.44 -7.52 -30.11
CA ARG A 94 16.77 -7.54 -28.68
C ARG A 94 17.70 -6.41 -28.29
N LEU A 95 18.72 -6.10 -29.09
CA LEU A 95 19.60 -4.95 -28.86
C LEU A 95 18.85 -3.62 -28.98
N LEU A 96 17.92 -3.47 -29.94
CA LEU A 96 17.07 -2.27 -30.06
C LEU A 96 16.19 -2.04 -28.81
N ARG A 97 15.73 -3.13 -28.19
CA ARG A 97 14.91 -3.11 -26.97
C ARG A 97 15.75 -3.08 -25.68
N LEU A 98 17.07 -3.28 -25.78
CA LEU A 98 17.98 -3.23 -24.65
C LEU A 98 18.09 -1.77 -24.20
N ASN A 99 17.66 -1.50 -22.97
CA ASN A 99 17.81 -0.19 -22.37
C ASN A 99 18.33 -0.38 -20.93
N PRO A 100 19.64 -0.17 -20.69
CA PRO A 100 20.26 -0.38 -19.39
C PRO A 100 19.76 0.61 -18.33
N PHE A 101 19.20 1.75 -18.74
CA PHE A 101 18.57 2.74 -17.85
C PHE A 101 17.12 2.38 -17.49
N LYS A 102 16.50 1.45 -18.21
CA LYS A 102 15.12 1.00 -17.93
C LYS A 102 15.07 -0.29 -17.11
N LYS A 103 15.98 -1.23 -17.38
CA LYS A 103 16.00 -2.57 -16.76
C LYS A 103 17.42 -3.06 -16.50
N ILE A 104 17.77 -3.21 -15.22
CA ILE A 104 19.10 -3.63 -14.74
C ILE A 104 19.43 -5.09 -15.13
N HIS A 105 18.43 -5.96 -15.32
CA HIS A 105 18.63 -7.43 -15.46
C HIS A 105 18.38 -8.01 -16.88
N THR A 106 18.67 -7.27 -17.94
CA THR A 106 18.27 -7.67 -19.31
C THR A 106 19.22 -8.60 -20.08
N PHE A 107 20.33 -9.04 -19.48
CA PHE A 107 21.37 -9.83 -20.17
C PHE A 107 21.10 -11.34 -20.29
N THR A 108 19.85 -11.79 -20.10
CA THR A 108 19.48 -13.21 -19.99
C THR A 108 18.85 -13.82 -21.25
N ASP A 109 18.77 -13.09 -22.37
CA ASP A 109 18.19 -13.61 -23.62
C ASP A 109 19.07 -14.68 -24.29
N ASP A 110 18.45 -15.81 -24.67
CA ASP A 110 19.16 -16.96 -25.24
C ASP A 110 19.96 -16.63 -26.51
N ASN A 111 19.50 -15.73 -27.38
CA ASN A 111 20.25 -15.35 -28.59
C ASN A 111 21.47 -14.49 -28.24
N LEU A 112 21.33 -13.53 -27.31
CA LEU A 112 22.47 -12.74 -26.83
C LEU A 112 23.50 -13.61 -26.10
N VAL A 113 23.03 -14.55 -25.27
CA VAL A 113 23.88 -15.53 -24.60
C VAL A 113 24.60 -16.44 -25.61
N ASN A 114 23.91 -16.88 -26.66
CA ASN A 114 24.52 -17.71 -27.70
C ASN A 114 25.54 -16.93 -28.54
N LEU A 115 25.27 -15.68 -28.90
CA LEU A 115 26.23 -14.78 -29.55
C LEU A 115 27.50 -14.64 -28.71
N PHE A 116 27.32 -14.33 -27.42
CA PHE A 116 28.40 -14.24 -26.44
C PHE A 116 29.21 -15.55 -26.38
N ARG A 117 28.56 -16.72 -26.35
CA ARG A 117 29.23 -18.03 -26.27
C ARG A 117 30.07 -18.30 -27.53
N ILE A 118 29.56 -17.93 -28.70
CA ILE A 118 30.28 -18.05 -29.98
C ILE A 118 31.52 -17.16 -29.95
N PHE A 119 31.36 -15.88 -29.61
CA PHE A 119 32.46 -14.92 -29.52
C PHE A 119 33.53 -15.38 -28.52
N LYS A 120 33.12 -15.81 -27.32
CA LYS A 120 34.03 -16.33 -26.28
C LYS A 120 34.86 -17.52 -26.78
N LYS A 121 34.21 -18.50 -27.44
CA LYS A 121 34.92 -19.67 -27.99
C LYS A 121 35.92 -19.27 -29.07
N ARG A 122 35.58 -18.30 -29.91
CA ARG A 122 36.44 -17.79 -30.96
C ARG A 122 37.64 -17.02 -30.41
N LEU A 123 37.41 -16.08 -29.50
CA LEU A 123 38.48 -15.32 -28.86
C LEU A 123 39.47 -16.26 -28.13
N ASN A 124 38.96 -17.23 -27.38
CA ASN A 124 39.82 -18.20 -26.67
C ASN A 124 40.65 -19.10 -27.59
N ARG A 125 40.24 -19.31 -28.86
CA ARG A 125 41.07 -20.01 -29.86
C ARG A 125 42.22 -19.14 -30.35
N ASN A 126 41.99 -17.83 -30.48
CA ASN A 126 42.95 -16.85 -30.97
C ASN A 126 43.96 -16.37 -29.89
N THR A 127 43.74 -16.70 -28.62
CA THR A 127 44.62 -16.33 -27.50
C THR A 127 45.50 -17.49 -26.99
N LYS A 128 45.69 -18.55 -27.78
CA LYS A 128 46.38 -19.79 -27.34
C LYS A 128 47.91 -19.69 -27.21
N ASP A 129 48.53 -18.55 -27.53
CA ASP A 129 49.97 -18.35 -27.33
C ASP A 129 50.32 -17.94 -25.90
N ARG A 130 51.14 -18.79 -25.24
CA ARG A 130 51.67 -18.58 -23.90
C ARG A 130 52.84 -17.57 -23.93
N SER A 131 52.54 -16.29 -24.03
CA SER A 131 53.53 -15.23 -23.72
C SER A 131 53.28 -14.66 -22.32
N SER A 132 54.35 -14.31 -21.61
CA SER A 132 54.34 -13.70 -20.28
C SER A 132 53.60 -12.36 -20.25
N GLY A 133 52.35 -12.36 -19.80
CA GLY A 133 51.49 -11.18 -19.61
C GLY A 133 50.17 -11.56 -18.91
N SER A 134 49.40 -10.58 -18.42
CA SER A 134 48.08 -10.90 -17.84
C SER A 134 47.12 -11.42 -18.93
N VAL A 135 46.32 -12.44 -18.59
CA VAL A 135 45.42 -13.14 -19.52
C VAL A 135 44.39 -12.19 -20.14
N GLU A 136 43.99 -11.15 -19.42
CA GLU A 136 43.07 -10.11 -19.85
C GLU A 136 43.66 -9.24 -20.94
N ASN A 137 44.93 -8.83 -20.80
CA ASN A 137 45.61 -7.98 -21.78
C ASN A 137 45.80 -8.70 -23.11
N LEU A 138 46.14 -10.00 -23.08
CA LEU A 138 46.23 -10.84 -24.29
C LEU A 138 44.87 -10.96 -25.00
N LYS A 139 43.78 -11.10 -24.23
CA LYS A 139 42.42 -11.14 -24.78
C LYS A 139 42.01 -9.81 -25.39
N LEU A 140 42.35 -8.68 -24.78
CA LEU A 140 42.05 -7.34 -25.31
C LEU A 140 42.83 -7.07 -26.60
N GLU A 141 44.12 -7.41 -26.65
CA GLU A 141 44.96 -7.31 -27.84
C GLU A 141 44.43 -8.18 -28.99
N ALA A 142 44.09 -9.44 -28.71
CA ALA A 142 43.50 -10.34 -29.69
C ALA A 142 42.12 -9.86 -30.16
N THR A 143 41.31 -9.27 -29.25
CA THR A 143 40.00 -8.70 -29.58
C THR A 143 40.13 -7.52 -30.53
N SER A 144 41.03 -6.58 -30.22
CA SER A 144 41.27 -5.39 -31.04
C SER A 144 41.63 -5.77 -32.48
N LYS A 145 42.53 -6.75 -32.64
CA LYS A 145 42.91 -7.29 -33.95
C LYS A 145 41.76 -8.02 -34.63
N MET A 146 41.04 -8.89 -33.90
CA MET A 146 39.96 -9.72 -34.45
C MET A 146 38.74 -8.89 -34.90
N LEU A 147 38.42 -7.81 -34.19
CA LEU A 147 37.28 -6.95 -34.47
C LEU A 147 37.64 -5.71 -35.31
N ASN A 148 38.94 -5.54 -35.62
CA ASN A 148 39.49 -4.37 -36.28
C ASN A 148 39.01 -3.06 -35.61
N CYS A 149 39.25 -2.97 -34.29
CA CYS A 149 38.77 -1.87 -33.45
C CYS A 149 39.82 -1.45 -32.41
N PHE A 150 39.77 -0.19 -31.99
CA PHE A 150 40.53 0.29 -30.83
C PHE A 150 39.74 0.03 -29.55
N ILE A 151 40.42 -0.43 -28.49
CA ILE A 151 39.80 -0.64 -27.19
C ILE A 151 40.45 0.28 -26.16
N ARG A 152 39.67 1.23 -25.66
CA ARG A 152 40.03 2.11 -24.54
C ARG A 152 39.64 1.43 -23.24
N VAL A 153 40.61 1.19 -22.36
CA VAL A 153 40.39 0.52 -21.08
C VAL A 153 40.73 1.47 -19.94
N TYR A 154 39.70 1.86 -19.19
CA TYR A 154 39.82 2.66 -17.97
C TYR A 154 39.81 1.72 -16.78
N LYS A 155 40.95 1.60 -16.11
CA LYS A 155 41.12 0.71 -14.97
C LYS A 155 41.06 1.49 -13.66
N ILE A 156 40.34 0.93 -12.69
CA ILE A 156 40.18 1.47 -11.34
C ILE A 156 40.62 0.40 -10.35
N ASP A 157 41.61 0.73 -9.52
CA ASP A 157 42.08 -0.18 -8.48
C ASP A 157 41.25 -0.07 -7.18
N PRO A 158 41.43 -0.99 -6.21
CA PRO A 158 40.69 -0.95 -4.94
C PRO A 158 40.98 0.28 -4.09
N SER A 159 42.13 0.93 -4.32
CA SER A 159 42.54 2.18 -3.66
C SER A 159 41.98 3.41 -4.37
N GLY A 160 41.26 3.24 -5.49
CA GLY A 160 40.69 4.30 -6.29
C GLY A 160 41.65 4.91 -7.31
N ASN A 161 42.85 4.34 -7.49
CA ASN A 161 43.79 4.81 -8.50
C ASN A 161 43.26 4.51 -9.90
N LYS A 162 43.44 5.48 -10.79
CA LYS A 162 42.89 5.49 -12.14
C LYS A 162 44.01 5.30 -13.15
N GLU A 163 43.89 4.28 -13.98
CA GLU A 163 44.84 3.96 -15.07
C GLU A 163 44.12 3.92 -16.42
N PHE A 164 44.80 4.32 -17.48
CA PHE A 164 44.30 4.26 -18.86
C PHE A 164 45.21 3.39 -19.71
N ASN A 165 44.61 2.51 -20.51
CA ASN A 165 45.31 1.68 -21.49
C ASN A 165 44.56 1.69 -22.83
N LEU A 166 45.31 1.70 -23.94
CA LEU A 166 44.79 1.58 -25.30
C LEU A 166 45.30 0.28 -25.95
N TYR A 167 44.39 -0.43 -26.63
CA TYR A 167 44.70 -1.63 -27.41
C TYR A 167 44.37 -1.39 -28.91
N PRO A 168 45.28 -1.76 -29.84
CA PRO A 168 46.54 -2.47 -29.60
C PRO A 168 47.60 -1.59 -28.92
N ARG A 169 48.50 -2.17 -28.12
CA ARG A 169 49.48 -1.37 -27.37
C ARG A 169 50.46 -0.65 -28.28
N GLY A 170 50.72 0.63 -28.00
CA GLY A 170 51.70 1.46 -28.73
C GLY A 170 51.13 2.21 -29.94
N SER A 171 49.83 2.08 -30.24
CA SER A 171 49.17 2.94 -31.24
C SER A 171 48.87 4.32 -30.66
N THR A 172 49.20 5.39 -31.40
CA THR A 172 48.70 6.74 -31.14
C THR A 172 47.43 6.98 -31.98
N THR A 173 46.35 7.47 -31.38
CA THR A 173 45.15 7.88 -32.12
C THR A 173 45.44 9.16 -32.91
N SER A 174 46.01 9.04 -34.10
CA SER A 174 46.17 10.16 -35.02
C SER A 174 44.87 10.32 -35.83
N SER A 175 44.17 11.42 -35.61
CA SER A 175 42.99 11.92 -36.34
C SER A 175 41.62 11.29 -36.01
N GLY A 176 40.84 12.00 -35.18
CA GLY A 176 39.50 12.53 -35.48
C GLY A 176 38.33 11.66 -35.97
N ASN A 177 38.50 10.44 -36.50
CA ASN A 177 37.41 9.71 -37.17
C ASN A 177 37.48 8.16 -37.06
N ASP A 178 38.02 7.62 -35.97
CA ASP A 178 38.01 6.17 -35.73
C ASP A 178 36.62 5.67 -35.29
N SER A 179 35.74 5.48 -36.27
CA SER A 179 34.38 4.91 -36.16
C SER A 179 34.30 3.54 -35.45
N ASN A 180 35.43 2.86 -35.22
CA ASN A 180 35.54 1.56 -34.58
C ASN A 180 36.31 1.61 -33.24
N THR A 181 35.97 2.54 -32.35
CA THR A 181 36.51 2.55 -30.96
C THR A 181 35.46 2.04 -29.97
N ILE A 182 35.86 1.16 -29.04
CA ILE A 182 35.04 0.72 -27.91
C ILE A 182 35.67 1.13 -26.57
N THR A 183 34.83 1.38 -25.57
CA THR A 183 35.26 1.79 -24.23
C THR A 183 34.88 0.73 -23.21
N ILE A 184 35.85 0.32 -22.40
CA ILE A 184 35.71 -0.69 -21.35
C ILE A 184 36.20 -0.10 -20.03
N PHE A 185 35.48 -0.39 -18.97
CA PHE A 185 35.88 -0.10 -17.59
C PHE A 185 36.31 -1.39 -16.92
N TYR A 186 37.40 -1.35 -16.14
CA TYR A 186 37.97 -2.51 -15.47
C TYR A 186 38.18 -2.20 -13.98
N HIS A 187 37.44 -2.89 -13.12
CA HIS A 187 37.56 -2.78 -11.67
C HIS A 187 38.24 -4.03 -11.11
N THR A 188 39.39 -3.82 -10.45
CA THR A 188 40.11 -4.89 -9.74
C THR A 188 39.68 -4.97 -8.27
N ASP A 189 39.59 -6.16 -7.69
CA ASP A 189 39.21 -6.37 -6.27
C ASP A 189 40.39 -6.96 -5.46
N SER A 190 40.76 -6.34 -4.33
CA SER A 190 41.89 -6.76 -3.48
C SER A 190 41.53 -7.76 -2.39
N LYS A 191 40.25 -8.02 -2.11
CA LYS A 191 39.86 -8.70 -0.86
C LYS A 191 39.98 -10.22 -0.85
N LEU A 192 40.34 -10.89 -1.95
CA LEU A 192 40.45 -12.36 -2.01
C LEU A 192 41.68 -12.80 -2.81
N LYS A 193 42.46 -13.74 -2.26
CA LYS A 193 43.72 -14.26 -2.85
C LYS A 193 43.57 -14.91 -4.24
N ASN A 194 42.35 -15.15 -4.72
CA ASN A 194 42.06 -15.62 -6.07
C ASN A 194 41.47 -14.47 -6.89
N ARG A 195 42.18 -14.00 -7.93
CA ARG A 195 41.79 -12.92 -8.88
C ARG A 195 40.54 -13.22 -9.74
N GLU A 196 39.64 -14.09 -9.30
CA GLU A 196 38.47 -14.56 -10.06
C GLU A 196 37.26 -13.59 -10.04
N LYS A 197 37.38 -12.41 -9.41
CA LYS A 197 36.29 -11.43 -9.27
C LYS A 197 36.56 -10.06 -9.90
N ASP A 198 37.55 -9.95 -10.77
CA ASP A 198 37.72 -8.77 -11.63
C ASP A 198 36.45 -8.51 -12.46
N THR A 199 35.92 -7.29 -12.41
CA THR A 199 34.66 -6.93 -13.09
C THR A 199 34.90 -5.91 -14.19
N PHE A 200 34.23 -6.12 -15.32
CA PHE A 200 34.29 -5.24 -16.47
C PHE A 200 32.93 -4.58 -16.73
N GLY A 201 32.95 -3.29 -17.03
CA GLY A 201 31.83 -2.51 -17.56
C GLY A 201 32.11 -2.05 -18.99
N PHE A 202 31.13 -1.46 -19.65
CA PHE A 202 31.33 -0.84 -20.96
C PHE A 202 30.76 0.57 -21.03
N GLY A 203 31.34 1.38 -21.90
CA GLY A 203 30.94 2.76 -22.13
C GLY A 203 29.84 2.90 -23.20
N ILE A 204 28.86 3.76 -22.95
CA ILE A 204 27.89 4.27 -23.92
C ILE A 204 28.04 5.79 -24.02
N SER A 205 28.07 6.34 -25.24
CA SER A 205 28.18 7.78 -25.46
C SER A 205 27.01 8.55 -24.85
N VAL A 206 27.23 9.83 -24.54
CA VAL A 206 26.22 10.68 -23.90
C VAL A 206 24.98 10.83 -24.78
N GLU A 207 25.13 10.92 -26.10
CA GLU A 207 24.02 11.08 -27.05
C GLU A 207 23.09 9.86 -27.01
N ILE A 208 23.65 8.65 -27.09
CA ILE A 208 22.88 7.40 -27.04
C ILE A 208 22.27 7.20 -25.66
N ALA A 209 23.04 7.47 -24.60
CA ALA A 209 22.55 7.37 -23.24
C ALA A 209 21.37 8.31 -22.98
N ASN A 210 21.40 9.54 -23.48
CA ASN A 210 20.29 10.49 -23.31
C ASN A 210 18.99 9.98 -23.96
N ILE A 211 19.07 9.42 -25.18
CA ILE A 211 17.91 8.80 -25.84
C ILE A 211 17.34 7.65 -25.00
N LEU A 212 18.22 6.80 -24.45
CA LEU A 212 17.80 5.67 -23.62
C LEU A 212 17.25 6.09 -22.26
N ARG A 213 17.84 7.12 -21.63
CA ARG A 213 17.37 7.72 -20.38
C ARG A 213 16.02 8.38 -20.55
N GLU A 214 15.80 9.14 -21.63
CA GLU A 214 14.50 9.75 -21.93
C GLU A 214 13.40 8.68 -22.12
N LYS A 215 13.72 7.57 -22.81
CA LYS A 215 12.82 6.43 -22.92
C LYS A 215 12.54 5.77 -21.57
N ALA A 216 13.55 5.64 -20.71
CA ALA A 216 13.39 5.10 -19.36
C ALA A 216 12.52 6.03 -18.49
N LEU A 217 12.78 7.34 -18.52
CA LEU A 217 11.98 8.35 -17.83
C LEU A 217 10.53 8.32 -18.31
N THR A 218 10.29 8.29 -19.62
CA THR A 218 8.93 8.18 -20.18
C THR A 218 8.20 6.95 -19.63
N PHE A 219 8.90 5.82 -19.53
CA PHE A 219 8.34 4.61 -18.95
C PHE A 219 8.04 4.75 -17.45
N ILE A 220 8.90 5.42 -16.69
CA ILE A 220 8.70 5.67 -15.25
C ILE A 220 7.52 6.61 -15.01
N LEU A 221 7.46 7.74 -15.70
CA LEU A 221 6.40 8.75 -15.54
C LEU A 221 5.02 8.21 -15.94
N LYS A 222 4.97 7.26 -16.89
CA LYS A 222 3.71 6.59 -17.28
C LYS A 222 3.13 5.69 -16.19
N LYS A 223 3.91 5.30 -15.18
CA LYS A 223 3.43 4.45 -14.08
C LYS A 223 2.66 5.19 -13.00
N ASP A 224 2.68 6.53 -13.00
CA ASP A 224 1.92 7.38 -12.07
C ASP A 224 1.00 8.33 -12.84
N LYS A 225 -0.30 8.37 -12.50
CA LYS A 225 -1.32 9.19 -13.18
C LYS A 225 -0.95 10.66 -13.23
N PHE A 226 -0.47 11.18 -12.12
CA PHE A 226 -0.24 12.60 -11.97
C PHE A 226 1.08 13.02 -12.62
N LEU A 227 2.12 12.19 -12.49
CA LEU A 227 3.36 12.40 -13.24
C LEU A 227 3.16 12.23 -14.76
N LYS A 228 2.18 11.43 -15.21
CA LYS A 228 1.81 11.33 -16.62
C LYS A 228 1.26 12.65 -17.17
N LEU A 229 0.43 13.35 -16.40
CA LEU A 229 -0.12 14.67 -16.79
C LEU A 229 1.01 15.68 -16.99
N ASP A 230 2.00 15.67 -16.09
CA ASP A 230 3.16 16.56 -16.15
C ASP A 230 4.31 16.02 -17.04
N SER A 231 4.12 14.90 -17.73
CA SER A 231 5.23 14.15 -18.34
C SER A 231 5.97 14.91 -19.43
N HIS A 232 5.28 15.75 -20.20
CA HIS A 232 5.92 16.59 -21.21
C HIS A 232 6.81 17.65 -20.55
N SER A 233 6.27 18.36 -19.57
CA SER A 233 6.97 19.38 -18.80
C SER A 233 8.18 18.80 -18.05
N ILE A 234 8.03 17.63 -17.43
CA ILE A 234 9.13 16.94 -16.74
C ILE A 234 10.28 16.66 -17.73
N LYS A 235 9.98 16.11 -18.92
CA LYS A 235 11.01 15.83 -19.92
C LYS A 235 11.76 17.07 -20.39
N GLN A 236 11.07 18.19 -20.57
CA GLN A 236 11.70 19.46 -20.95
C GLN A 236 12.69 19.92 -19.87
N VAL A 237 12.30 19.80 -18.60
CA VAL A 237 13.11 20.19 -17.44
C VAL A 237 14.31 19.27 -17.22
N VAL A 238 14.16 17.97 -17.47
CA VAL A 238 15.21 16.96 -17.28
C VAL A 238 16.38 17.11 -18.28
N GLY A 239 16.17 17.79 -19.41
CA GLY A 239 17.18 17.90 -20.47
C GLY A 239 18.46 18.65 -20.09
N SER A 240 18.46 19.44 -19.01
CA SER A 240 19.52 20.41 -18.68
C SER A 240 20.46 20.00 -17.54
N ASP A 241 20.01 19.26 -16.52
CA ASP A 241 20.84 18.89 -15.35
C ASP A 241 20.78 17.38 -15.00
N ARG A 242 21.83 16.87 -14.35
CA ARG A 242 21.87 15.47 -13.88
C ARG A 242 21.15 15.28 -12.55
N ASN A 243 21.05 16.34 -11.75
CA ASN A 243 20.32 16.37 -10.50
C ASN A 243 18.86 16.77 -10.78
N LEU A 244 17.99 15.76 -10.86
CA LEU A 244 16.59 15.93 -11.23
C LEU A 244 15.82 16.80 -10.22
N PRO A 245 16.00 16.64 -8.88
CA PRO A 245 15.44 17.56 -7.89
C PRO A 245 15.78 19.03 -8.14
N ILE A 246 17.03 19.34 -8.47
CA ILE A 246 17.47 20.71 -8.80
C ILE A 246 16.71 21.22 -10.02
N SER A 247 16.70 20.45 -11.12
CA SER A 247 15.98 20.85 -12.33
C SER A 247 14.50 21.12 -12.07
N LEU A 248 13.84 20.24 -11.30
CA LEU A 248 12.44 20.38 -10.96
C LEU A 248 12.17 21.62 -10.09
N LEU A 249 13.01 21.91 -9.10
CA LEU A 249 12.89 23.10 -8.25
C LEU A 249 13.08 24.39 -9.03
N SER A 250 13.95 24.39 -10.03
CA SER A 250 14.17 25.52 -10.95
C SER A 250 13.08 25.68 -12.02
N SER A 251 11.99 24.90 -11.96
CA SER A 251 10.92 24.89 -12.96
C SER A 251 9.54 25.17 -12.36
N ASP A 252 8.55 25.40 -13.23
CA ASP A 252 7.16 25.63 -12.84
C ASP A 252 6.44 24.36 -12.35
N ILE A 253 7.05 23.18 -12.52
CA ILE A 253 6.45 21.88 -12.19
C ILE A 253 6.99 21.27 -10.89
N LYS A 254 7.56 22.09 -9.99
CA LYS A 254 8.10 21.64 -8.69
C LYS A 254 7.10 20.87 -7.82
N HIS A 255 5.78 21.03 -8.04
CA HIS A 255 4.72 20.29 -7.33
C HIS A 255 4.79 18.76 -7.49
N VAL A 256 5.58 18.25 -8.45
CA VAL A 256 5.81 16.81 -8.62
C VAL A 256 6.80 16.22 -7.60
N ILE A 257 7.65 17.05 -6.97
CA ILE A 257 8.71 16.59 -6.05
C ILE A 257 8.14 15.79 -4.87
N PRO A 258 7.12 16.26 -4.14
CA PRO A 258 6.55 15.49 -3.04
C PRO A 258 6.05 14.11 -3.47
N ARG A 259 5.52 13.97 -4.70
CA ARG A 259 5.03 12.67 -5.21
C ARG A 259 6.18 11.70 -5.49
N ILE A 260 7.26 12.19 -6.10
CA ILE A 260 8.44 11.39 -6.41
C ILE A 260 9.08 10.85 -5.11
N TYR A 261 9.25 11.71 -4.11
CA TYR A 261 9.91 11.32 -2.85
C TYR A 261 9.02 10.56 -1.88
N LYS A 262 7.69 10.61 -2.05
CA LYS A 262 6.74 9.76 -1.30
C LYS A 262 6.61 8.35 -1.89
N SER A 263 7.09 8.08 -3.11
CA SER A 263 7.10 6.73 -3.69
C SER A 263 8.54 6.18 -3.76
N PRO A 264 8.92 5.25 -2.86
CA PRO A 264 10.20 4.55 -2.93
C PRO A 264 10.41 3.87 -4.29
N TYR A 265 9.36 3.31 -4.88
CA TYR A 265 9.42 2.68 -6.20
C TYR A 265 9.80 3.66 -7.31
N ILE A 266 9.13 4.82 -7.41
CA ILE A 266 9.42 5.82 -8.45
C ILE A 266 10.84 6.35 -8.27
N LEU A 267 11.22 6.65 -7.02
CA LEU A 267 12.54 7.18 -6.67
C LEU A 267 13.66 6.20 -7.04
N GLY A 268 13.52 4.92 -6.67
CA GLY A 268 14.45 3.86 -7.03
C GLY A 268 14.56 3.68 -8.54
N LYS A 269 13.44 3.75 -9.27
CA LYS A 269 13.46 3.67 -10.74
C LYS A 269 14.17 4.87 -11.40
N LEU A 270 14.02 6.08 -10.87
CA LEU A 270 14.73 7.25 -11.38
C LEU A 270 16.24 7.14 -11.14
N ILE A 271 16.66 6.66 -9.97
CA ILE A 271 18.08 6.39 -9.66
C ILE A 271 18.65 5.34 -10.63
N ASN A 272 17.91 4.25 -10.84
CA ASN A 272 18.28 3.19 -11.77
C ASN A 272 18.32 3.65 -13.23
N ALA A 273 17.57 4.70 -13.57
CA ALA A 273 17.65 5.39 -14.86
C ALA A 273 18.78 6.43 -14.95
N GLY A 274 19.67 6.48 -13.95
CA GLY A 274 20.82 7.38 -13.92
C GLY A 274 20.45 8.83 -13.59
N TYR A 275 19.33 9.08 -12.92
CA TYR A 275 19.03 10.41 -12.36
C TYR A 275 19.61 10.52 -10.96
N ILE A 276 20.28 11.63 -10.68
CA ILE A 276 20.74 11.93 -9.32
C ILE A 276 19.51 12.42 -8.55
N MET A 277 19.09 11.62 -7.56
CA MET A 277 17.94 11.91 -6.69
C MET A 277 18.36 12.23 -5.24
N ASN A 278 19.66 12.25 -4.95
CA ASN A 278 20.12 12.67 -3.63
C ASN A 278 20.08 14.21 -3.56
N PRO A 279 19.24 14.83 -2.69
CA PRO A 279 19.15 16.28 -2.60
C PRO A 279 20.45 16.95 -2.13
N VAL A 280 21.33 16.19 -1.48
CA VAL A 280 22.64 16.65 -1.01
C VAL A 280 23.66 16.74 -2.15
N ALA A 281 23.41 16.06 -3.27
CA ALA A 281 24.32 16.11 -4.41
C ALA A 281 24.32 17.51 -5.06
N LEU A 282 25.49 18.00 -5.42
CA LEU A 282 25.65 19.32 -6.01
C LEU A 282 25.24 19.31 -7.50
N GLY A 283 24.59 20.39 -7.95
CA GLY A 283 24.34 20.72 -9.34
C GLY A 283 25.59 21.25 -10.04
N ARG A 284 25.45 21.66 -11.31
CA ARG A 284 26.57 22.20 -12.11
C ARG A 284 27.12 23.52 -11.59
N ASP A 285 26.27 24.30 -10.96
CA ASP A 285 26.59 25.57 -10.32
C ASP A 285 27.21 25.40 -8.92
N GLY A 286 27.34 24.16 -8.45
CA GLY A 286 27.96 23.83 -7.18
C GLY A 286 27.05 23.97 -5.95
N PHE A 287 25.73 24.15 -6.16
CA PHE A 287 24.72 24.21 -5.11
C PHE A 287 23.91 22.92 -4.99
N SER A 288 23.45 22.59 -3.79
CA SER A 288 22.57 21.42 -3.57
C SER A 288 21.09 21.74 -3.86
N ALA A 289 20.21 20.73 -3.83
CA ALA A 289 18.76 20.97 -3.97
C ALA A 289 18.20 21.88 -2.86
N PHE A 290 18.85 21.92 -1.69
CA PHE A 290 18.42 22.75 -0.57
C PHE A 290 18.54 24.24 -0.90
N TYR A 291 19.60 24.68 -1.58
CA TYR A 291 19.73 26.06 -2.06
C TYR A 291 18.51 26.53 -2.86
N TYR A 292 17.97 25.67 -3.73
CA TYR A 292 16.87 26.01 -4.62
C TYR A 292 15.50 26.01 -3.92
N CYS A 293 15.30 25.22 -2.87
CA CYS A 293 14.04 25.18 -2.15
C CYS A 293 14.02 26.07 -0.89
N ILE A 294 15.17 26.47 -0.34
CA ILE A 294 15.23 27.21 0.92
C ILE A 294 14.62 28.61 0.84
N GLY A 295 14.62 29.25 -0.33
CA GLY A 295 13.97 30.54 -0.57
C GLY A 295 12.50 30.47 -0.99
N LEU A 296 11.92 29.27 -1.20
CA LEU A 296 10.54 29.14 -1.65
C LEU A 296 9.54 29.50 -0.53
N SER A 297 8.37 30.02 -0.87
CA SER A 297 7.32 30.29 0.12
C SER A 297 6.87 29.01 0.84
N ASP A 298 6.63 27.96 0.06
CA ASP A 298 6.18 26.65 0.55
C ASP A 298 7.36 25.83 1.11
N SER A 299 7.32 25.56 2.42
CA SER A 299 8.33 24.76 3.13
C SER A 299 8.21 23.26 2.89
N GLN A 300 7.12 22.78 2.30
CA GLN A 300 6.89 21.36 2.06
C GLN A 300 7.99 20.73 1.18
N PHE A 301 8.47 21.44 0.16
CA PHE A 301 9.55 20.96 -0.69
C PHE A 301 10.83 20.71 0.11
N PHE A 302 11.20 21.67 0.95
CA PHE A 302 12.37 21.56 1.82
C PHE A 302 12.21 20.39 2.80
N ASN A 303 11.06 20.28 3.47
CA ASN A 303 10.81 19.25 4.48
C ASN A 303 10.85 17.82 3.88
N VAL A 304 10.30 17.62 2.68
CA VAL A 304 10.33 16.32 1.99
C VAL A 304 11.77 15.91 1.65
N LEU A 305 12.55 16.83 1.07
CA LEU A 305 13.95 16.56 0.70
C LEU A 305 14.83 16.36 1.94
N TYR A 306 14.59 17.14 3.01
CA TYR A 306 15.30 17.02 4.28
C TYR A 306 15.05 15.65 4.92
N SER A 307 13.78 15.26 5.05
CA SER A 307 13.39 13.97 5.63
C SER A 307 14.03 12.80 4.87
N TYR A 308 14.11 12.93 3.54
CA TYR A 308 14.77 11.94 2.71
C TYR A 308 16.28 11.80 3.02
N ALA A 309 17.00 12.93 3.05
CA ALA A 309 18.43 12.95 3.31
C ALA A 309 18.78 12.51 4.73
N ALA A 310 17.96 12.88 5.72
CA ALA A 310 18.18 12.58 7.13
C ALA A 310 18.10 11.07 7.45
N ASN A 311 17.24 10.32 6.75
CA ASN A 311 16.97 8.92 7.06
C ASN A 311 17.69 7.92 6.13
N ASN A 312 18.55 8.38 5.20
CA ASN A 312 19.34 7.52 4.31
C ASN A 312 18.55 6.36 3.64
N PHE A 313 17.30 6.64 3.22
CA PHE A 313 16.33 5.63 2.78
C PHE A 313 16.80 4.68 1.66
N GLN A 314 17.87 5.03 0.94
CA GLN A 314 18.43 4.22 -0.14
C GLN A 314 19.27 3.03 0.34
N ARG A 315 19.76 3.01 1.60
CA ARG A 315 20.90 2.16 1.98
C ARG A 315 20.62 1.15 3.10
N SER A 316 19.75 1.44 4.05
CA SER A 316 19.56 0.57 5.22
C SER A 316 18.18 0.72 5.87
N GLU A 317 17.87 -0.20 6.79
CA GLU A 317 16.71 -0.11 7.71
C GLU A 317 16.91 0.96 8.79
N GLU A 318 18.09 1.57 8.84
CA GLU A 318 18.48 2.53 9.86
C GLU A 318 17.85 3.87 9.55
N SER A 319 17.48 4.60 10.59
CA SER A 319 16.80 5.89 10.46
C SER A 319 17.07 6.73 11.70
N CYS A 320 16.57 7.96 11.74
CA CYS A 320 16.61 8.76 12.96
C CYS A 320 15.87 8.11 14.15
N ARG A 321 15.00 7.13 13.90
CA ARG A 321 14.25 6.38 14.91
C ARG A 321 14.99 5.14 15.42
N LYS A 322 15.81 4.52 14.56
CA LYS A 322 16.69 3.38 14.86
C LYS A 322 18.10 3.69 14.37
N PRO A 323 18.85 4.51 15.13
CA PRO A 323 20.02 5.16 14.58
C PRO A 323 21.26 4.28 14.56
N SER A 324 22.11 4.54 13.58
CA SER A 324 23.45 3.98 13.44
C SER A 324 24.50 5.08 13.33
N GLU A 325 25.78 4.70 13.24
CA GLU A 325 26.83 5.67 12.91
C GLU A 325 26.62 6.30 11.52
N GLU A 326 26.06 5.56 10.57
CA GLU A 326 25.78 6.07 9.22
C GLU A 326 24.69 7.17 9.24
N ILE A 327 23.67 7.03 10.09
CA ILE A 327 22.63 8.06 10.25
C ILE A 327 23.21 9.33 10.88
N LEU A 328 24.06 9.19 11.90
CA LEU A 328 24.77 10.33 12.50
C LEU A 328 25.67 11.05 11.49
N GLN A 329 26.38 10.29 10.65
CA GLN A 329 27.19 10.85 9.57
C GLN A 329 26.33 11.54 8.50
N SER A 330 25.17 10.95 8.16
CA SER A 330 24.23 11.51 7.18
C SER A 330 23.67 12.86 7.66
N LEU A 331 23.26 12.96 8.94
CA LEU A 331 22.79 14.22 9.53
C LEU A 331 23.89 15.29 9.55
N LYS A 332 25.14 14.93 9.89
CA LYS A 332 26.28 15.84 9.85
C LYS A 332 26.59 16.30 8.41
N HIS A 333 26.55 15.38 7.45
CA HIS A 333 26.80 15.70 6.04
C HIS A 333 25.72 16.63 5.47
N LEU A 334 24.46 16.39 5.83
CA LEU A 334 23.33 17.25 5.49
C LEU A 334 23.52 18.67 6.04
N MET A 335 23.87 18.79 7.32
CA MET A 335 24.17 20.08 7.96
C MET A 335 25.33 20.82 7.26
N ASN A 336 26.42 20.10 6.96
CA ASN A 336 27.56 20.68 6.27
C ASN A 336 27.20 21.17 4.87
N THR A 337 26.37 20.42 4.14
CA THR A 337 25.97 20.76 2.76
C THR A 337 25.12 22.03 2.74
N ILE A 338 24.11 22.14 3.61
CA ILE A 338 23.31 23.36 3.71
C ILE A 338 24.19 24.55 4.15
N GLY A 339 25.13 24.32 5.08
CA GLY A 339 26.09 25.34 5.50
C GLY A 339 27.10 25.75 4.43
N ASP A 340 27.45 24.85 3.50
CA ASP A 340 28.27 25.15 2.32
C ASP A 340 27.46 25.98 1.32
N ASP A 341 26.20 25.64 1.07
CA ASP A 341 25.29 26.43 0.23
C ASP A 341 25.11 27.86 0.78
N TYR A 342 24.95 28.00 2.10
CA TYR A 342 24.88 29.30 2.78
C TYR A 342 26.14 30.13 2.53
N ARG A 343 27.33 29.56 2.72
CA ARG A 343 28.60 30.28 2.52
C ARG A 343 28.83 30.65 1.05
N LYS A 344 28.58 29.72 0.13
CA LYS A 344 28.78 29.93 -1.32
C LYS A 344 27.84 30.98 -1.90
N SER A 345 26.62 31.05 -1.39
CA SER A 345 25.60 32.01 -1.83
C SER A 345 25.75 33.41 -1.21
N GLN A 346 26.86 33.66 -0.50
CA GLN A 346 27.04 34.89 0.30
C GLN A 346 25.88 35.07 1.28
N GLU A 347 25.65 34.04 2.10
CA GLU A 347 24.65 34.06 3.18
C GLU A 347 23.20 34.15 2.68
N PHE A 348 22.89 33.53 1.54
CA PHE A 348 21.55 33.57 0.92
C PHE A 348 20.98 34.99 0.69
N VAL A 349 21.81 36.02 0.67
CA VAL A 349 21.36 37.42 0.51
C VAL A 349 20.50 37.60 -0.74
N SER A 350 20.83 36.90 -1.83
CA SER A 350 20.08 36.90 -3.09
C SER A 350 18.72 36.17 -3.04
N LEU A 351 18.48 35.32 -2.04
CA LEU A 351 17.25 34.52 -1.89
C LEU A 351 16.23 35.16 -0.94
N GLY A 352 16.61 36.26 -0.27
CA GLY A 352 15.76 37.02 0.63
C GLY A 352 15.63 36.43 2.05
N ASN A 353 14.93 37.18 2.91
CA ASN A 353 14.86 36.90 4.35
C ASN A 353 14.25 35.54 4.71
N ILE A 354 13.38 34.98 3.84
CA ILE A 354 12.78 33.65 4.05
C ILE A 354 13.87 32.57 4.08
N ALA A 355 14.86 32.66 3.19
CA ALA A 355 15.96 31.71 3.10
C ALA A 355 16.85 31.76 4.36
N LEU A 356 17.21 32.95 4.80
CA LEU A 356 17.98 33.18 6.04
C LEU A 356 17.26 32.61 7.27
N ARG A 357 15.96 32.91 7.40
CA ARG A 357 15.15 32.40 8.49
C ARG A 357 15.09 30.86 8.46
N ARG A 358 14.72 30.26 7.33
CA ARG A 358 14.61 28.80 7.19
C ARG A 358 15.95 28.08 7.41
N TYR A 359 17.06 28.69 6.98
CA TYR A 359 18.40 28.18 7.27
C TYR A 359 18.67 28.11 8.77
N SER A 360 18.40 29.19 9.51
CA SER A 360 18.57 29.20 10.95
C SER A 360 17.66 28.18 11.62
N GLU A 361 16.36 28.13 11.24
CA GLU A 361 15.37 27.16 11.75
C GLU A 361 15.87 25.73 11.61
N MET A 362 16.35 25.39 10.41
CA MET A 362 16.90 24.08 10.12
C MET A 362 18.14 23.78 10.93
N LEU A 363 19.10 24.71 11.02
CA LEU A 363 20.34 24.46 11.75
C LEU A 363 20.06 24.14 13.22
N ARG A 364 19.11 24.86 13.82
CA ARG A 364 18.67 24.59 15.20
C ARG A 364 17.96 23.24 15.32
N PHE A 365 17.02 22.92 14.43
CA PHE A 365 16.33 21.63 14.45
C PHE A 365 17.27 20.45 14.18
N ASN A 366 18.21 20.56 13.26
CA ASN A 366 19.22 19.53 12.98
C ASN A 366 20.09 19.26 14.22
N LYS A 367 20.49 20.32 14.94
CA LYS A 367 21.24 20.19 16.19
C LYS A 367 20.45 19.39 17.24
N TYR A 368 19.17 19.71 17.42
CA TYR A 368 18.27 18.94 18.29
C TYR A 368 18.18 17.47 17.84
N GLN A 369 17.92 17.24 16.56
CA GLN A 369 17.78 15.90 15.98
C GLN A 369 19.05 15.07 16.18
N VAL A 370 20.24 15.64 15.94
CA VAL A 370 21.54 14.98 16.19
C VAL A 370 21.70 14.60 17.65
N ASN A 371 21.30 15.46 18.59
CA ASN A 371 21.40 15.18 20.02
C ASN A 371 20.45 14.04 20.45
N VAL A 372 19.20 14.07 20.00
CA VAL A 372 18.24 12.98 20.25
C VAL A 372 18.71 11.66 19.64
N VAL A 373 19.23 11.68 18.42
CA VAL A 373 19.77 10.49 17.74
C VAL A 373 20.97 9.91 18.50
N LYS A 374 21.83 10.74 19.10
CA LYS A 374 22.90 10.27 20.00
C LYS A 374 22.34 9.61 21.26
N ILE A 375 21.37 10.25 21.91
CA ILE A 375 20.70 9.71 23.11
C ILE A 375 20.13 8.31 22.81
N LEU A 376 19.40 8.16 21.69
CA LEU A 376 18.84 6.89 21.23
C LEU A 376 19.90 5.83 20.92
N LYS A 377 21.04 6.24 20.34
CA LYS A 377 22.13 5.32 20.03
C LYS A 377 22.86 4.85 21.29
N GLU A 378 23.13 5.77 22.22
CA GLU A 378 23.79 5.46 23.49
C GLU A 378 22.92 4.55 24.36
N SER A 379 21.59 4.75 24.37
CA SER A 379 20.67 3.90 25.12
C SER A 379 20.59 2.46 24.60
N GLN A 380 20.72 2.26 23.28
CA GLN A 380 20.85 0.92 22.69
C GLN A 380 22.09 0.17 23.18
N GLN A 381 23.13 0.88 23.63
CA GLN A 381 24.38 0.30 24.14
C GLN A 381 24.37 0.11 25.65
N SER A 382 23.72 1.00 26.40
CA SER A 382 23.73 1.03 27.87
C SER A 382 22.54 0.32 28.54
N GLY A 383 21.44 0.05 27.81
CA GLY A 383 20.24 -0.61 28.37
C GLY A 383 19.49 0.23 29.42
N THR A 384 19.73 1.54 29.50
CA THR A 384 19.16 2.41 30.53
C THR A 384 17.69 2.77 30.26
N ASN A 385 16.83 2.72 31.29
CA ASN A 385 15.40 3.06 31.23
C ASN A 385 15.08 4.57 31.10
N ASP A 386 16.07 5.46 31.13
CA ASP A 386 15.89 6.93 31.19
C ASP A 386 15.89 7.66 29.83
N VAL A 387 15.75 6.94 28.71
CA VAL A 387 15.85 7.51 27.35
C VAL A 387 14.81 8.61 27.11
N ALA A 388 13.55 8.36 27.48
CA ALA A 388 12.47 9.32 27.32
C ALA A 388 12.75 10.60 28.12
N LEU A 389 13.24 10.48 29.35
CA LEU A 389 13.59 11.61 30.20
C LEU A 389 14.75 12.44 29.61
N ALA A 390 15.77 11.80 29.04
CA ALA A 390 16.85 12.48 28.35
C ALA A 390 16.35 13.25 27.11
N ILE A 391 15.48 12.63 26.30
CA ILE A 391 14.85 13.28 25.13
C ILE A 391 14.00 14.47 25.56
N PHE A 392 13.26 14.36 26.67
CA PHE A 392 12.41 15.44 27.17
C PHE A 392 13.18 16.61 27.77
N LYS A 393 14.31 16.34 28.44
CA LYS A 393 15.25 17.39 28.85
C LYS A 393 15.80 18.12 27.64
N GLU A 394 16.18 17.38 26.60
CA GLU A 394 16.68 17.96 25.35
C GLU A 394 15.58 18.79 24.65
N TYR A 395 14.36 18.25 24.54
CA TYR A 395 13.22 18.97 23.95
C TYR A 395 12.91 20.25 24.72
N SER A 396 12.97 20.20 26.06
CA SER A 396 12.76 21.38 26.91
C SER A 396 13.82 22.46 26.67
N ALA A 397 15.08 22.08 26.45
CA ALA A 397 16.16 23.00 26.13
C ALA A 397 15.99 23.66 24.73
N PHE A 398 15.31 22.98 23.81
CA PHE A 398 15.02 23.47 22.46
C PHE A 398 13.59 24.03 22.31
N TYR A 399 12.79 24.06 23.38
CA TYR A 399 11.37 24.35 23.30
C TYR A 399 11.06 25.78 22.83
N PHE A 400 11.86 26.77 23.22
CA PHE A 400 11.77 28.12 22.68
C PHE A 400 12.91 28.40 21.70
N TRP A 401 12.66 29.25 20.73
CA TRP A 401 13.67 29.73 19.78
C TRP A 401 14.73 30.59 20.45
N ASN A 402 14.38 31.40 21.44
CA ASN A 402 15.34 32.15 22.25
C ASN A 402 14.93 32.12 23.72
N ASN A 403 15.76 32.66 24.61
CA ASN A 403 15.31 32.98 25.97
C ASN A 403 14.30 34.13 25.87
N LEU A 404 13.04 33.77 25.66
CA LEU A 404 11.95 34.71 25.52
C LEU A 404 11.45 35.13 26.91
N PRO A 405 11.01 36.39 27.08
CA PRO A 405 10.26 36.79 28.25
C PRO A 405 9.04 35.87 28.47
N ASN A 406 8.57 35.79 29.71
CA ASN A 406 7.31 35.12 30.03
C ASN A 406 6.10 36.00 29.65
N ASP A 407 6.05 36.38 28.37
CA ASP A 407 4.99 37.16 27.74
C ASP A 407 4.43 36.35 26.58
N GLU A 408 3.14 36.02 26.67
CA GLU A 408 2.46 35.17 25.70
C GLU A 408 2.41 35.79 24.29
N SER A 409 2.27 37.11 24.19
CA SER A 409 2.23 37.81 22.90
C SER A 409 3.57 37.69 22.18
N ILE A 410 4.66 37.88 22.93
CA ILE A 410 6.03 37.72 22.41
C ILE A 410 6.28 36.27 22.00
N GLN A 411 5.90 35.31 22.84
CA GLN A 411 6.05 33.88 22.53
C GLN A 411 5.20 33.41 21.35
N PHE A 412 4.00 33.97 21.18
CA PHE A 412 3.14 33.65 20.06
C PHE A 412 3.67 34.24 18.75
N ASN A 413 4.17 35.48 18.76
CA ASN A 413 4.81 36.07 17.58
C ASN A 413 6.06 35.27 17.17
N ASP A 414 6.89 34.86 18.13
CA ASP A 414 8.03 33.98 17.87
C ASP A 414 7.57 32.62 17.29
N TYR A 415 6.47 32.04 17.80
CA TYR A 415 5.87 30.84 17.24
C TYR A 415 5.39 31.01 15.79
N LEU A 416 4.83 32.17 15.44
CA LEU A 416 4.44 32.47 14.06
C LEU A 416 5.67 32.59 13.15
N ASP A 417 6.68 33.32 13.62
CA ASP A 417 7.91 33.60 12.89
C ASP A 417 8.71 32.32 12.61
N PHE A 418 8.80 31.41 13.59
CA PHE A 418 9.56 30.16 13.52
C PHE A 418 8.67 28.90 13.46
N SER A 419 7.51 29.01 12.84
CA SER A 419 6.50 27.94 12.80
C SER A 419 7.01 26.63 12.19
N ASP A 420 7.86 26.68 11.16
CA ASP A 420 8.39 25.48 10.51
C ASP A 420 9.37 24.75 11.45
N TYR A 421 10.17 25.48 12.23
CA TYR A 421 11.01 24.90 13.29
C TYR A 421 10.17 24.17 14.34
N TYR A 422 9.12 24.82 14.86
CA TYR A 422 8.30 24.27 15.92
C TYR A 422 7.52 23.02 15.47
N GLU A 423 6.93 23.03 14.28
CA GLU A 423 6.21 21.86 13.75
C GLU A 423 7.15 20.66 13.56
N ASN A 424 8.37 20.87 13.06
CA ASN A 424 9.37 19.82 12.91
C ASN A 424 9.85 19.27 14.26
N LEU A 425 10.13 20.17 15.21
CA LEU A 425 10.53 19.82 16.58
C LEU A 425 9.47 18.96 17.27
N ASP A 426 8.23 19.44 17.30
CA ASP A 426 7.12 18.79 17.99
C ASP A 426 6.79 17.44 17.32
N SER A 427 6.76 17.39 15.98
CA SER A 427 6.50 16.14 15.23
C SER A 427 7.57 15.09 15.46
N PHE A 428 8.85 15.46 15.35
CA PHE A 428 9.95 14.51 15.54
C PHE A 428 10.01 14.00 16.99
N THR A 429 9.88 14.88 17.98
CA THR A 429 9.85 14.51 19.40
C THR A 429 8.71 13.53 19.68
N CYS A 430 7.54 13.81 19.13
CA CYS A 430 6.35 12.99 19.31
C CYS A 430 6.54 11.58 18.70
N ILE A 431 7.12 11.47 17.50
CA ILE A 431 7.47 10.17 16.90
C ILE A 431 8.41 9.39 17.81
N VAL A 432 9.49 10.01 18.27
CA VAL A 432 10.50 9.33 19.08
C VAL A 432 9.95 8.93 20.46
N PHE A 433 9.10 9.77 21.05
CA PHE A 433 8.38 9.44 22.29
C PHE A 433 7.51 8.20 22.11
N PHE A 434 6.74 8.17 21.02
CA PHE A 434 5.90 7.02 20.70
C PHE A 434 6.67 5.82 20.13
N ASP A 435 7.97 5.91 19.88
CA ASP A 435 8.80 4.72 19.68
C ASP A 435 9.30 4.12 21.01
N ASN A 436 9.26 4.91 22.09
CA ASN A 436 9.85 4.56 23.38
C ASN A 436 8.92 4.92 24.56
N PRO A 437 7.65 4.46 24.58
CA PRO A 437 6.72 4.84 25.62
C PRO A 437 7.12 4.18 26.95
N SER A 438 7.24 4.98 27.99
CA SER A 438 7.27 4.47 29.37
C SER A 438 5.97 4.84 30.09
N ILE A 439 5.48 3.92 30.92
CA ILE A 439 4.26 4.03 31.73
C ILE A 439 4.27 5.31 32.58
N GLU A 440 5.44 5.75 33.00
CA GLU A 440 5.69 6.96 33.80
C GLU A 440 5.27 8.25 33.07
N PHE A 441 5.13 8.20 31.74
CA PHE A 441 4.84 9.36 30.89
C PHE A 441 3.42 9.36 30.32
N LYS A 442 2.49 8.58 30.90
CA LYS A 442 1.10 8.46 30.43
C LYS A 442 0.38 9.80 30.23
N THR A 443 0.68 10.78 31.07
CA THR A 443 0.06 12.11 31.06
C THR A 443 0.48 12.94 29.84
N LEU A 444 1.52 12.54 29.11
CA LEU A 444 2.01 13.23 27.91
C LEU A 444 1.34 12.74 26.62
N VAL A 445 0.71 11.56 26.61
CA VAL A 445 0.11 10.95 25.41
C VAL A 445 -0.92 11.88 24.77
N GLU A 446 -1.88 12.35 25.56
CA GLU A 446 -2.97 13.20 25.08
C GLU A 446 -2.46 14.60 24.65
N PRO A 447 -1.66 15.34 25.44
CA PRO A 447 -1.10 16.62 25.02
C PRO A 447 -0.28 16.55 23.72
N PHE A 448 0.52 15.50 23.52
CA PHE A 448 1.25 15.29 22.27
C PHE A 448 0.31 15.10 21.09
N LEU A 449 -0.71 14.25 21.25
CA LEU A 449 -1.68 13.96 20.19
C LEU A 449 -2.49 15.20 19.82
N LEU A 450 -2.98 15.97 20.80
CA LEU A 450 -3.72 17.21 20.57
C LEU A 450 -2.87 18.30 19.91
N THR A 451 -1.58 18.39 20.24
CA THR A 451 -0.63 19.30 19.58
C THR A 451 -0.50 18.96 18.08
N LEU A 452 -0.41 17.68 17.74
CA LEU A 452 -0.33 17.27 16.33
C LEU A 452 -1.65 17.44 15.58
N LEU A 453 -2.77 17.06 16.19
CA LEU A 453 -4.09 17.23 15.60
C LEU A 453 -4.38 18.72 15.37
N SER A 454 -4.06 19.59 16.33
CA SER A 454 -4.24 21.04 16.14
C SER A 454 -3.41 21.58 14.98
N ASN A 455 -2.16 21.15 14.79
CA ASN A 455 -1.39 21.51 13.59
C ASN A 455 -2.05 20.99 12.28
N LYS A 456 -2.66 19.79 12.28
CA LYS A 456 -3.39 19.26 11.11
C LYS A 456 -4.62 20.09 10.76
N TYR A 457 -5.45 20.44 11.74
CA TYR A 457 -6.74 21.13 11.52
C TYR A 457 -6.60 22.66 11.41
N PHE A 458 -5.49 23.22 11.91
CA PHE A 458 -5.13 24.63 11.82
C PHE A 458 -3.72 24.78 11.19
N PRO A 459 -3.55 24.34 9.92
CA PRO A 459 -2.28 24.40 9.26
C PRO A 459 -1.88 25.86 8.97
N LYS A 460 -0.58 26.09 8.84
CA LYS A 460 -0.05 27.36 8.35
C LYS A 460 -0.61 27.63 6.95
N LYS A 461 -1.17 28.83 6.74
CA LYS A 461 -1.64 29.30 5.43
C LYS A 461 -0.55 30.20 4.82
N ASP A 462 -0.34 30.12 3.52
CA ASP A 462 0.58 31.03 2.82
C ASP A 462 0.03 32.46 2.79
N HIS A 463 0.69 33.38 3.49
CA HIS A 463 0.39 34.81 3.46
C HIS A 463 1.58 35.63 3.96
N ILE A 464 1.68 36.89 3.55
CA ILE A 464 2.74 37.81 3.99
C ILE A 464 2.36 38.32 5.39
N HIS A 465 3.06 37.87 6.43
CA HIS A 465 2.94 38.48 7.74
C HIS A 465 3.66 39.83 7.72
N ILE A 466 2.89 40.92 7.75
CA ILE A 466 3.44 42.26 7.95
C ILE A 466 3.58 42.46 9.46
N SER A 467 4.82 42.42 9.96
CA SER A 467 5.16 42.54 11.39
C SER A 467 4.80 43.89 12.03
N ASN A 468 4.38 44.88 11.23
CA ASN A 468 4.13 46.25 11.67
C ASN A 468 2.66 46.57 12.00
N SER A 469 1.72 45.61 11.86
CA SER A 469 0.33 45.81 12.28
C SER A 469 0.10 45.32 13.70
N SER A 470 -0.46 46.18 14.56
CA SER A 470 -0.83 45.87 15.95
C SER A 470 -1.94 44.81 16.10
N SER A 471 -2.48 44.30 14.99
CA SER A 471 -3.40 43.16 14.98
C SER A 471 -2.81 42.00 14.17
N PRO A 472 -2.85 40.76 14.69
CA PRO A 472 -2.40 39.59 13.94
C PRO A 472 -3.29 39.42 12.71
N CYS A 473 -2.66 39.13 11.57
CA CYS A 473 -3.37 38.88 10.34
C CYS A 473 -4.39 37.72 10.52
N LYS A 474 -5.57 37.77 9.87
CA LYS A 474 -6.64 36.76 10.06
C LYS A 474 -6.14 35.29 9.92
N PRO A 475 -5.28 34.93 8.95
CA PRO A 475 -4.69 33.59 8.88
C PRO A 475 -3.76 33.26 10.07
N CYS A 476 -2.92 34.21 10.49
CA CYS A 476 -1.99 34.10 11.62
C CYS A 476 -2.73 33.78 12.92
N SER A 477 -3.86 34.44 13.17
CA SER A 477 -4.56 34.31 14.44
C SER A 477 -5.12 32.91 14.72
N SER A 478 -5.49 32.13 13.70
CA SER A 478 -5.94 30.76 13.90
C SER A 478 -4.84 29.82 14.45
N ARG A 479 -3.57 30.20 14.27
CA ARG A 479 -2.40 29.48 14.80
C ARG A 479 -2.25 29.61 16.31
N ILE A 480 -3.04 30.45 16.97
CA ILE A 480 -3.12 30.50 18.42
C ILE A 480 -3.57 29.14 18.98
N ILE A 481 -4.40 28.39 18.25
CA ILE A 481 -4.91 27.08 18.70
C ILE A 481 -3.77 26.06 18.85
N PRO A 482 -2.98 25.74 17.80
CA PRO A 482 -1.81 24.89 17.97
C PRO A 482 -0.81 25.41 19.01
N PHE A 483 -0.58 26.72 19.07
CA PHE A 483 0.30 27.32 20.06
C PHE A 483 -0.16 27.03 21.51
N LYS A 484 -1.46 27.14 21.80
CA LYS A 484 -2.02 26.84 23.13
C LYS A 484 -1.86 25.37 23.50
N HIS A 485 -2.13 24.45 22.57
CA HIS A 485 -1.89 23.02 22.78
C HIS A 485 -0.42 22.72 23.07
N ARG A 486 0.49 23.39 22.34
CA ARG A 486 1.94 23.29 22.55
C ARG A 486 2.37 23.80 23.94
N MET A 487 1.83 24.95 24.37
CA MET A 487 2.09 25.49 25.71
C MET A 487 1.58 24.56 26.81
N ASN A 488 0.40 23.96 26.63
CA ASN A 488 -0.12 22.94 27.53
C ASN A 488 0.82 21.72 27.59
N LEU A 489 1.25 21.19 26.45
CA LEU A 489 2.23 20.10 26.38
C LEU A 489 3.50 20.44 27.19
N HIS A 490 4.04 21.64 27.02
CA HIS A 490 5.20 22.08 27.79
C HIS A 490 4.96 22.14 29.29
N GLN A 491 3.82 22.68 29.73
CA GLN A 491 3.47 22.74 31.15
C GLN A 491 3.35 21.35 31.76
N VAL A 492 2.65 20.42 31.09
CA VAL A 492 2.53 19.03 31.54
C VAL A 492 3.92 18.37 31.59
N LEU A 493 4.78 18.64 30.61
CA LEU A 493 6.13 18.13 30.57
C LEU A 493 7.00 18.65 31.72
N GLN A 494 6.97 19.96 32.00
CA GLN A 494 7.74 20.54 33.10
C GLN A 494 7.28 20.00 34.45
N ASN A 495 5.97 19.91 34.67
CA ASN A 495 5.42 19.30 35.88
C ASN A 495 5.91 17.86 36.05
N LEU A 496 5.92 17.10 34.95
CA LEU A 496 6.42 15.74 34.98
C LEU A 496 7.92 15.69 35.28
N LEU A 497 8.76 16.46 34.57
CA LEU A 497 10.21 16.52 34.81
C LEU A 497 10.56 16.92 36.26
N ASN A 498 9.75 17.77 36.88
CA ASN A 498 9.91 18.16 38.28
C ASN A 498 9.49 17.04 39.27
N ASN A 499 8.53 16.19 38.87
CA ASN A 499 7.92 15.16 39.73
C ASN A 499 8.54 13.76 39.60
N VAL A 500 9.23 13.45 38.48
CA VAL A 500 9.82 12.11 38.21
C VAL A 500 10.89 11.69 39.24
N ARG A 501 11.33 12.57 40.15
CA ARG A 501 12.17 12.19 41.29
C ARG A 501 11.48 11.31 42.35
N ASN A 502 10.15 11.17 42.35
CA ASN A 502 9.39 10.57 43.47
C ASN A 502 8.38 9.47 43.11
N VAL A 503 8.33 8.96 41.88
CA VAL A 503 7.29 8.00 41.48
C VAL A 503 7.77 6.56 41.64
N SER A 504 7.24 5.85 42.64
CA SER A 504 7.37 4.40 42.74
C SER A 504 6.41 3.72 41.75
N ALA A 505 6.93 2.72 41.02
CA ALA A 505 6.16 1.93 40.08
C ALA A 505 5.00 1.22 40.79
N THR A 506 3.78 1.72 40.61
CA THR A 506 2.57 1.00 40.96
C THR A 506 2.10 0.20 39.74
N ASN A 507 1.61 -1.02 39.98
CA ASN A 507 1.02 -1.90 38.95
C ASN A 507 -0.19 -1.20 38.31
N ILE A 508 0.06 -0.48 37.22
CA ILE A 508 -0.95 0.13 36.36
C ILE A 508 -0.77 -0.50 34.98
N GLY A 509 -1.88 -0.76 34.28
CA GLY A 509 -1.98 -1.62 33.09
C GLY A 509 -1.02 -1.31 31.92
N THR A 510 -1.15 -2.08 30.84
CA THR A 510 -0.21 -2.02 29.71
C THR A 510 -0.12 -0.61 29.07
N SER A 511 1.00 -0.28 28.42
CA SER A 511 1.15 0.99 27.66
C SER A 511 -0.01 1.22 26.67
N ALA A 512 -0.58 0.16 26.12
CA ALA A 512 -1.75 0.22 25.25
C ALA A 512 -3.04 0.64 25.98
N ASP A 513 -3.27 0.15 27.19
CA ASP A 513 -4.44 0.53 28.01
C ASP A 513 -4.37 1.98 28.46
N ILE A 514 -3.16 2.46 28.75
CA ILE A 514 -2.88 3.85 29.06
C ILE A 514 -3.24 4.76 27.90
N ILE A 515 -2.70 4.51 26.71
CA ILE A 515 -3.00 5.30 25.51
C ILE A 515 -4.50 5.22 25.22
N ARG A 516 -5.13 4.05 25.39
CA ARG A 516 -6.58 3.87 25.18
C ARG A 516 -7.43 4.72 26.11
N ASN A 517 -7.02 4.84 27.36
CA ASN A 517 -7.72 5.66 28.35
C ASN A 517 -7.49 7.16 28.12
N SER A 518 -6.27 7.56 27.73
CA SER A 518 -5.90 8.96 27.49
C SER A 518 -6.60 9.61 26.27
N ILE A 519 -7.21 8.84 25.38
CA ILE A 519 -7.86 9.38 24.18
C ILE A 519 -9.38 9.18 24.16
N GLN A 520 -9.98 8.80 25.29
CA GLN A 520 -11.41 8.45 25.32
C GLN A 520 -12.30 9.61 24.90
N GLU A 521 -11.87 10.85 25.14
CA GLU A 521 -12.61 12.08 24.83
C GLU A 521 -12.48 12.56 23.39
N LEU A 522 -11.55 11.99 22.61
CA LEU A 522 -11.43 12.35 21.18
C LEU A 522 -12.69 11.93 20.40
N PRO A 523 -13.15 12.74 19.43
CA PRO A 523 -14.15 12.33 18.44
C PRO A 523 -13.65 11.17 17.57
N LYS A 524 -13.76 9.94 18.10
CA LYS A 524 -13.25 8.69 17.52
C LYS A 524 -13.81 8.38 16.13
N ASP A 525 -14.99 8.92 15.82
CA ASP A 525 -15.67 8.78 14.53
C ASP A 525 -15.03 9.60 13.41
N GLU A 526 -14.29 10.67 13.71
CA GLU A 526 -13.52 11.45 12.72
C GLU A 526 -12.60 10.56 11.89
N PHE A 527 -11.90 9.65 12.55
CA PHE A 527 -10.86 8.87 11.91
C PHE A 527 -11.43 7.78 10.99
N LEU A 528 -12.59 7.23 11.35
CA LEU A 528 -13.34 6.31 10.49
C LEU A 528 -13.83 7.02 9.22
N ILE A 529 -14.26 8.28 9.36
CA ILE A 529 -14.72 9.11 8.25
C ILE A 529 -13.56 9.51 7.34
N GLU A 530 -12.43 9.93 7.91
CA GLU A 530 -11.23 10.25 7.14
C GLU A 530 -10.71 9.00 6.39
N LYS A 531 -10.71 7.83 7.03
CA LYS A 531 -10.37 6.55 6.38
C LYS A 531 -11.31 6.28 5.21
N LEU A 532 -12.62 6.44 5.40
CA LEU A 532 -13.61 6.27 4.32
C LEU A 532 -13.32 7.23 3.15
N LYS A 533 -13.04 8.49 3.47
CA LYS A 533 -12.69 9.53 2.49
C LYS A 533 -11.46 9.13 1.66
N ILE A 534 -10.37 8.71 2.32
CA ILE A 534 -9.13 8.28 1.66
C ILE A 534 -9.39 7.09 0.70
N TYR A 535 -10.14 6.08 1.14
CA TYR A 535 -10.43 4.90 0.30
C TYR A 535 -11.32 5.25 -0.90
N LEU A 536 -12.28 6.16 -0.72
CA LEU A 536 -13.09 6.68 -1.82
C LEU A 536 -12.25 7.50 -2.79
N GLU A 537 -11.41 8.42 -2.32
CA GLU A 537 -10.50 9.20 -3.15
C GLU A 537 -9.61 8.30 -4.01
N HIS A 538 -9.05 7.24 -3.42
CA HIS A 538 -8.22 6.27 -4.16
C HIS A 538 -9.04 5.46 -5.17
N ALA A 539 -10.23 4.98 -4.82
CA ALA A 539 -11.07 4.22 -5.76
C ALA A 539 -11.57 5.08 -6.92
N VAL A 540 -11.98 6.33 -6.66
CA VAL A 540 -12.40 7.30 -7.69
C VAL A 540 -11.24 7.63 -8.64
N ASN A 541 -10.00 7.58 -8.15
CA ASN A 541 -8.81 7.85 -8.95
C ASN A 541 -8.15 6.63 -9.59
N ALA A 542 -8.65 5.41 -9.32
CA ALA A 542 -8.06 4.15 -9.74
C ALA A 542 -7.93 4.00 -11.26
N GLN A 543 -6.79 3.49 -11.74
CA GLN A 543 -6.49 3.35 -13.17
C GLN A 543 -6.73 1.92 -13.69
N LEU A 544 -7.97 1.61 -14.07
CA LEU A 544 -8.36 0.26 -14.47
C LEU A 544 -7.71 -0.23 -15.79
N GLU A 545 -7.29 0.68 -16.66
CA GLU A 545 -6.63 0.37 -17.93
C GLU A 545 -5.12 0.52 -17.85
N HIS A 546 -4.37 -0.48 -18.35
CA HIS A 546 -2.96 -0.33 -18.63
C HIS A 546 -2.75 0.28 -20.02
N PHE A 547 -1.72 1.10 -20.19
CA PHE A 547 -1.33 1.63 -21.49
C PHE A 547 0.08 1.15 -21.86
N ASP A 548 0.30 0.85 -23.14
CA ASP A 548 1.57 0.43 -23.68
C ASP A 548 2.55 1.61 -23.85
N GLU A 549 3.71 1.30 -24.40
CA GLU A 549 4.80 2.26 -24.63
C GLU A 549 4.40 3.40 -25.58
N ASP A 550 3.33 3.23 -26.37
CA ASP A 550 2.78 4.21 -27.32
C ASP A 550 1.49 4.87 -26.82
N GLY A 551 1.04 4.54 -25.60
CA GLY A 551 -0.19 5.11 -25.03
C GLY A 551 -1.47 4.42 -25.50
N ARG A 552 -1.37 3.24 -26.11
CA ARG A 552 -2.52 2.42 -26.48
C ARG A 552 -2.91 1.53 -25.30
N PRO A 553 -4.20 1.27 -25.05
CA PRO A 553 -4.59 0.37 -23.98
C PRO A 553 -4.00 -1.04 -24.20
N LEU A 554 -3.21 -1.51 -23.25
CA LEU A 554 -2.81 -2.91 -23.14
C LEU A 554 -4.06 -3.71 -22.76
N LYS A 555 -4.31 -4.83 -23.44
CA LYS A 555 -5.35 -5.81 -23.06
C LYS A 555 -5.12 -6.50 -21.69
N LYS A 556 -4.20 -5.98 -20.87
CA LYS A 556 -3.88 -6.53 -19.57
C LYS A 556 -4.49 -5.61 -18.53
N GLU A 557 -5.35 -6.17 -17.69
CA GLU A 557 -6.06 -5.43 -16.65
C GLU A 557 -5.12 -5.02 -15.52
N ASN A 558 -5.33 -3.83 -14.98
CA ASN A 558 -4.59 -3.37 -13.81
C ASN A 558 -5.21 -3.97 -12.53
N LYS A 559 -4.85 -5.22 -12.22
CA LYS A 559 -5.42 -5.98 -11.10
C LYS A 559 -5.28 -5.27 -9.75
N LYS A 560 -4.20 -4.51 -9.55
CA LYS A 560 -4.00 -3.70 -8.33
C LYS A 560 -5.14 -2.70 -8.15
N GLU A 561 -5.45 -1.92 -9.19
CA GLU A 561 -6.51 -0.91 -9.17
C GLU A 561 -7.92 -1.51 -9.05
N VAL A 562 -8.13 -2.67 -9.69
CA VAL A 562 -9.37 -3.44 -9.51
C VAL A 562 -9.58 -3.82 -8.04
N LEU A 563 -8.54 -4.34 -7.38
CA LEU A 563 -8.60 -4.72 -5.97
C LEU A 563 -8.83 -3.51 -5.06
N THR A 564 -8.31 -2.34 -5.42
CA THR A 564 -8.56 -1.08 -4.70
C THR A 564 -10.05 -0.76 -4.67
N ILE A 565 -10.76 -0.88 -5.80
CA ILE A 565 -12.22 -0.67 -5.85
C ILE A 565 -12.94 -1.69 -4.95
N PHE A 566 -12.61 -2.98 -5.07
CA PHE A 566 -13.23 -4.03 -4.25
C PHE A 566 -13.03 -3.77 -2.75
N ARG A 567 -11.83 -3.36 -2.36
CA ARG A 567 -11.52 -3.04 -0.98
C ARG A 567 -12.30 -1.84 -0.48
N THR A 568 -12.40 -0.78 -1.28
CA THR A 568 -13.21 0.40 -0.94
C THR A 568 -14.68 0.03 -0.75
N LEU A 569 -15.26 -0.81 -1.61
CA LEU A 569 -16.64 -1.31 -1.44
C LEU A 569 -16.80 -2.09 -0.13
N GLN A 570 -15.83 -2.94 0.19
CA GLN A 570 -15.82 -3.72 1.43
C GLN A 570 -15.74 -2.80 2.66
N VAL A 571 -14.80 -1.85 2.68
CA VAL A 571 -14.61 -0.87 3.77
C VAL A 571 -15.87 -0.03 3.97
N PHE A 572 -16.51 0.39 2.89
CA PHE A 572 -17.76 1.14 2.96
C PHE A 572 -18.85 0.35 3.70
N GLY A 573 -19.04 -0.93 3.34
CA GLY A 573 -20.00 -1.79 4.04
C GLY A 573 -19.59 -2.13 5.47
N GLU A 574 -18.29 -2.24 5.77
CA GLU A 574 -17.77 -2.44 7.14
C GLU A 574 -18.10 -1.24 8.03
N VAL A 575 -17.85 -0.02 7.54
CA VAL A 575 -18.23 1.22 8.22
C VAL A 575 -19.73 1.23 8.48
N LEU A 576 -20.57 0.94 7.48
CA LEU A 576 -22.03 0.93 7.66
C LEU A 576 -22.57 -0.14 8.63
N GLN A 577 -21.89 -1.29 8.74
CA GLN A 577 -22.26 -2.39 9.64
C GLN A 577 -21.76 -2.21 11.07
N THR A 578 -20.73 -1.38 11.29
CA THR A 578 -20.27 -1.04 12.63
C THR A 578 -21.43 -0.41 13.43
N SER A 579 -21.46 -0.59 14.76
CA SER A 579 -22.46 -0.03 15.69
C SER A 579 -22.37 1.51 15.82
N LEU A 580 -22.22 2.17 14.68
CA LEU A 580 -22.06 3.60 14.43
C LEU A 580 -23.32 4.42 14.69
N LEU A 581 -24.44 3.80 15.04
CA LEU A 581 -25.62 4.54 15.52
C LEU A 581 -25.28 5.36 16.77
N ASN A 582 -24.26 4.94 17.52
CA ASN A 582 -23.84 5.58 18.77
C ASN A 582 -22.86 6.76 18.55
N PHE A 583 -22.50 7.06 17.30
CA PHE A 583 -21.57 8.13 16.94
C PHE A 583 -22.23 9.14 15.99
N ASN A 584 -21.82 10.40 16.08
CA ASN A 584 -22.39 11.50 15.29
C ASN A 584 -22.13 11.28 13.78
N SER A 585 -20.89 10.97 13.38
CA SER A 585 -20.64 10.77 11.93
C SER A 585 -21.32 9.53 11.36
N GLY A 586 -21.51 8.51 12.19
CA GLY A 586 -22.27 7.31 11.84
C GLY A 586 -23.74 7.59 11.58
N PHE A 587 -24.33 8.48 12.38
CA PHE A 587 -25.67 9.01 12.17
C PHE A 587 -25.74 9.83 10.86
N LEU A 588 -24.80 10.75 10.65
CA LEU A 588 -24.74 11.58 9.44
C LEU A 588 -24.67 10.74 8.16
N LEU A 589 -23.79 9.73 8.13
CA LEU A 589 -23.68 8.79 7.00
C LEU A 589 -25.00 8.06 6.72
N LYS A 590 -25.67 7.54 7.76
CA LYS A 590 -26.93 6.79 7.60
C LYS A 590 -28.10 7.69 7.20
N ALA A 591 -28.13 8.92 7.67
CA ALA A 591 -29.13 9.89 7.26
C ALA A 591 -28.97 10.30 5.80
N HIS A 592 -27.73 10.36 5.32
CA HIS A 592 -27.41 10.76 3.96
C HIS A 592 -27.65 9.65 2.95
N LEU A 593 -27.18 8.43 3.25
CA LEU A 593 -27.20 7.34 2.28
C LEU A 593 -28.61 6.75 2.12
N PRO A 594 -29.11 6.58 0.88
CA PRO A 594 -30.37 5.87 0.63
C PRO A 594 -30.38 4.47 1.25
N SER A 595 -31.54 4.04 1.79
CA SER A 595 -31.67 2.74 2.47
C SER A 595 -31.30 1.56 1.57
N ASP A 596 -31.64 1.66 0.28
CA ASP A 596 -31.30 0.69 -0.75
C ASP A 596 -29.79 0.56 -0.94
N LEU A 597 -29.08 1.69 -0.96
CA LEU A 597 -27.64 1.73 -1.14
C LEU A 597 -26.93 1.12 0.09
N LYS A 598 -27.40 1.45 1.29
CA LYS A 598 -26.89 0.84 2.54
C LYS A 598 -27.05 -0.68 2.52
N LYS A 599 -28.21 -1.19 2.09
CA LYS A 599 -28.46 -2.63 1.95
C LYS A 599 -27.49 -3.25 0.92
N THR A 600 -27.31 -2.59 -0.22
CA THR A 600 -26.40 -3.02 -1.28
C THR A 600 -24.95 -3.12 -0.77
N PHE A 601 -24.43 -2.10 -0.09
CA PHE A 601 -23.08 -2.15 0.50
C PHE A 601 -22.94 -3.23 1.57
N THR A 602 -23.96 -3.42 2.40
CA THR A 602 -24.00 -4.47 3.42
C THR A 602 -23.91 -5.85 2.78
N GLU A 603 -24.65 -6.08 1.70
CA GLU A 603 -24.63 -7.33 0.93
C GLU A 603 -23.28 -7.54 0.24
N ILE A 604 -22.76 -6.54 -0.48
CA ILE A 604 -21.44 -6.58 -1.10
C ILE A 604 -20.36 -6.91 -0.07
N ARG A 605 -20.32 -6.19 1.06
CA ARG A 605 -19.36 -6.44 2.14
C ARG A 605 -19.42 -7.87 2.63
N ASN A 606 -20.61 -8.40 2.89
CA ASN A 606 -20.75 -9.78 3.36
C ASN A 606 -20.16 -10.77 2.34
N ARG A 607 -20.34 -10.54 1.05
CA ARG A 607 -19.77 -11.40 -0.01
C ARG A 607 -18.27 -11.24 -0.20
N LEU A 608 -17.72 -10.05 0.04
CA LEU A 608 -16.27 -9.80 -0.07
C LEU A 608 -15.50 -10.24 1.18
N SER A 609 -16.10 -10.14 2.36
CA SER A 609 -15.44 -10.41 3.65
C SER A 609 -15.38 -11.89 4.03
N HIS A 610 -16.05 -12.78 3.28
CA HIS A 610 -16.11 -14.20 3.57
C HIS A 610 -16.00 -15.04 2.29
N TYR A 611 -15.40 -16.22 2.40
CA TYR A 611 -15.41 -17.18 1.30
C TYR A 611 -16.80 -17.81 1.14
N PHE A 612 -17.47 -17.50 0.03
CA PHE A 612 -18.69 -18.18 -0.41
C PHE A 612 -18.46 -18.84 -1.77
N ALA A 613 -18.51 -20.17 -1.83
CA ALA A 613 -18.29 -20.93 -3.06
C ALA A 613 -19.14 -20.40 -4.24
N LYS A 614 -20.42 -20.08 -3.97
CA LYS A 614 -21.36 -19.49 -4.93
C LYS A 614 -20.99 -18.11 -5.47
N CYS A 615 -20.22 -17.32 -4.74
CA CYS A 615 -19.84 -15.96 -5.15
C CYS A 615 -18.44 -15.86 -5.71
N THR A 616 -17.55 -16.79 -5.37
CA THR A 616 -16.14 -16.69 -5.74
C THR A 616 -15.93 -16.65 -7.26
N GLN A 617 -16.69 -17.41 -8.06
CA GLN A 617 -16.56 -17.31 -9.53
C GLN A 617 -17.11 -15.99 -10.06
N GLY A 618 -18.25 -15.51 -9.54
CA GLY A 618 -18.80 -14.21 -9.93
C GLY A 618 -17.84 -13.07 -9.62
N ARG A 619 -17.21 -13.12 -8.45
CA ARG A 619 -16.14 -12.20 -8.05
C ARG A 619 -14.94 -12.24 -9.00
N LEU A 620 -14.37 -13.43 -9.26
CA LEU A 620 -13.25 -13.57 -10.20
C LEU A 620 -13.61 -13.07 -11.60
N ASN A 621 -14.83 -13.31 -12.05
CA ASN A 621 -15.32 -12.82 -13.33
C ASN A 621 -15.41 -11.28 -13.34
N LEU A 622 -15.97 -10.65 -12.30
CA LEU A 622 -16.07 -9.19 -12.17
C LEU A 622 -14.69 -8.52 -12.10
N GLU A 623 -13.72 -9.16 -11.47
CA GLU A 623 -12.33 -8.67 -11.45
C GLU A 623 -11.72 -8.61 -12.86
N ASN A 624 -12.30 -9.27 -13.86
CA ASN A 624 -11.90 -9.21 -15.26
C ASN A 624 -12.80 -8.30 -16.13
N LYS A 625 -13.75 -7.56 -15.54
CA LYS A 625 -14.71 -6.74 -16.29
C LYS A 625 -14.48 -5.25 -16.04
N VAL A 626 -13.46 -4.71 -16.71
CA VAL A 626 -13.06 -3.30 -16.60
C VAL A 626 -14.23 -2.34 -16.87
N ASP A 627 -15.06 -2.59 -17.87
CA ASP A 627 -16.16 -1.68 -18.21
C ASP A 627 -17.25 -1.62 -17.14
N GLU A 628 -17.58 -2.74 -16.49
CA GLU A 628 -18.51 -2.77 -15.36
C GLU A 628 -17.91 -2.03 -14.14
N LEU A 629 -16.60 -2.18 -13.91
CA LEU A 629 -15.90 -1.49 -12.83
C LEU A 629 -15.79 0.03 -13.05
N LYS A 630 -15.70 0.51 -14.29
CA LYS A 630 -15.79 1.93 -14.60
C LYS A 630 -17.16 2.51 -14.21
N GLY A 631 -18.25 1.78 -14.50
CA GLY A 631 -19.59 2.18 -14.06
C GLY A 631 -19.69 2.30 -12.54
N ILE A 632 -19.09 1.37 -11.80
CA ILE A 632 -18.99 1.43 -10.32
C ILE A 632 -18.13 2.62 -9.87
N GLN A 633 -17.01 2.89 -10.54
CA GLN A 633 -16.13 3.99 -10.21
C GLN A 633 -16.83 5.35 -10.33
N GLU A 634 -17.62 5.57 -11.38
CA GLU A 634 -18.45 6.78 -11.53
C GLU A 634 -19.51 6.88 -10.43
N GLU A 635 -20.16 5.76 -10.06
CA GLU A 635 -21.10 5.75 -8.92
C GLU A 635 -20.41 6.07 -7.59
N LEU A 636 -19.18 5.56 -7.36
CA LEU A 636 -18.38 5.91 -6.19
C LEU A 636 -17.98 7.38 -6.17
N LYS A 637 -17.74 7.99 -7.34
CA LYS A 637 -17.49 9.43 -7.46
C LYS A 637 -18.72 10.23 -7.07
N SER A 638 -19.91 9.86 -7.55
CA SER A 638 -21.17 10.49 -7.12
C SER A 638 -21.40 10.32 -5.62
N ILE A 639 -21.06 9.16 -5.03
CA ILE A 639 -21.14 8.95 -3.58
C ILE A 639 -20.15 9.86 -2.84
N TYR A 640 -18.93 10.01 -3.34
CA TYR A 640 -17.93 10.90 -2.75
C TYR A 640 -18.41 12.36 -2.71
N GLU A 641 -18.91 12.87 -3.84
CA GLU A 641 -19.49 14.22 -3.95
C GLU A 641 -20.71 14.37 -3.02
N PHE A 642 -21.57 13.34 -2.96
CA PHE A 642 -22.76 13.34 -2.11
C PHE A 642 -22.46 13.27 -0.61
N LEU A 643 -21.31 12.70 -0.21
CA LEU A 643 -20.84 12.64 1.18
C LEU A 643 -19.94 13.81 1.58
N GLU A 644 -19.56 14.69 0.66
CA GLU A 644 -18.72 15.86 0.95
C GLU A 644 -19.23 16.69 2.15
N PRO A 645 -20.55 16.98 2.30
CA PRO A 645 -21.04 17.70 3.47
C PRO A 645 -20.84 16.95 4.80
N VAL A 646 -20.85 15.61 4.78
CA VAL A 646 -20.54 14.79 5.97
C VAL A 646 -19.07 14.97 6.36
N PHE A 647 -18.16 14.90 5.38
CA PHE A 647 -16.71 15.08 5.60
C PHE A 647 -16.41 16.48 6.17
N VAL A 648 -17.00 17.52 5.59
CA VAL A 648 -16.80 18.91 6.02
C VAL A 648 -17.40 19.18 7.40
N SER A 649 -18.60 18.68 7.68
CA SER A 649 -19.23 18.82 9.00
C SER A 649 -18.37 18.20 10.12
N GLN A 650 -17.79 17.04 9.84
CA GLN A 650 -16.93 16.32 10.78
C GLN A 650 -15.59 17.07 11.02
N GLN A 651 -15.00 17.63 9.96
CA GLN A 651 -13.83 18.52 10.07
C GLN A 651 -14.11 19.74 10.97
N PHE A 652 -15.26 20.40 10.83
CA PHE A 652 -15.63 21.52 11.69
C PHE A 652 -15.83 21.11 13.15
N ARG A 653 -16.45 19.95 13.40
CA ARG A 653 -16.60 19.39 14.74
C ARG A 653 -15.24 19.14 15.41
N MET A 654 -14.25 18.65 14.66
CA MET A 654 -12.91 18.46 15.21
C MET A 654 -12.22 19.79 15.53
N LYS A 655 -12.37 20.81 14.67
CA LYS A 655 -11.89 22.18 14.97
C LYS A 655 -12.53 22.74 16.24
N GLU A 656 -13.85 22.62 16.40
CA GLU A 656 -14.57 23.06 17.60
C GLU A 656 -14.10 22.32 18.86
N PHE A 657 -13.91 21.00 18.78
CA PHE A 657 -13.38 20.19 19.86
C PHE A 657 -11.99 20.65 20.31
N LEU A 658 -11.07 20.85 19.35
CA LEU A 658 -9.71 21.31 19.63
C LEU A 658 -9.68 22.68 20.30
N ILE A 659 -10.60 23.58 19.95
CA ILE A 659 -10.72 24.87 20.61
C ILE A 659 -11.28 24.70 22.03
N ARG A 660 -12.41 23.98 22.17
CA ARG A 660 -13.09 23.78 23.48
C ARG A 660 -12.22 23.09 24.52
N SER A 661 -11.42 22.10 24.10
CA SER A 661 -10.49 21.39 24.98
C SER A 661 -9.45 22.28 25.67
N GLN A 662 -9.28 23.52 25.19
CA GLN A 662 -8.34 24.49 25.75
C GLN A 662 -9.03 25.72 26.38
N MET A 663 -10.36 25.85 26.27
CA MET A 663 -11.08 27.04 26.71
C MET A 663 -11.07 27.27 28.22
N GLU A 664 -11.11 26.21 29.03
CA GLU A 664 -11.03 26.35 30.49
C GLU A 664 -9.73 27.02 30.92
N ARG A 665 -8.63 26.74 30.20
CA ARG A 665 -7.30 27.29 30.48
C ARG A 665 -7.06 28.61 29.75
N PHE A 666 -7.73 28.80 28.61
CA PHE A 666 -7.56 29.96 27.73
C PHE A 666 -8.92 30.50 27.26
N PRO A 667 -9.63 31.29 28.09
CA PRO A 667 -10.98 31.78 27.78
C PRO A 667 -11.06 32.69 26.54
N ASN A 668 -9.93 33.33 26.17
CA ASN A 668 -9.81 34.18 25.00
C ASN A 668 -10.01 33.44 23.65
N LEU A 669 -9.99 32.11 23.66
CA LEU A 669 -10.28 31.29 22.48
C LEU A 669 -11.76 31.34 22.02
N ILE A 670 -12.65 31.96 22.78
CA ILE A 670 -14.05 32.14 22.39
C ILE A 670 -14.22 32.92 21.07
N GLU A 671 -13.30 33.84 20.76
CA GLU A 671 -13.31 34.56 19.49
C GLU A 671 -12.94 33.66 18.31
N GLU A 672 -12.09 32.65 18.51
CA GLU A 672 -11.78 31.65 17.48
C GLU A 672 -12.96 30.71 17.22
N LEU A 673 -13.74 30.35 18.26
CA LEU A 673 -15.02 29.65 18.03
C LEU A 673 -15.97 30.47 17.17
N LYS A 674 -16.13 31.77 17.44
CA LYS A 674 -16.97 32.66 16.61
C LYS A 674 -16.49 32.69 15.16
N ARG A 675 -15.18 32.65 14.93
CA ARG A 675 -14.59 32.60 13.59
C ARG A 675 -14.86 31.29 12.88
N ILE A 676 -14.71 30.16 13.55
CA ILE A 676 -15.06 28.84 12.99
C ILE A 676 -16.55 28.81 12.60
N THR A 677 -17.42 29.36 13.43
CA THR A 677 -18.85 29.53 13.11
C THR A 677 -19.07 30.35 11.84
N ILE A 678 -18.27 31.42 11.62
CA ILE A 678 -18.32 32.21 10.38
C ILE A 678 -17.76 31.45 9.18
N GLU A 679 -16.60 30.78 9.30
CA GLU A 679 -16.02 29.95 8.22
C GLU A 679 -17.03 28.89 7.75
N ARG A 680 -17.67 28.25 8.73
CA ARG A 680 -18.71 27.26 8.53
C ARG A 680 -19.91 27.85 7.81
N ARG A 681 -20.40 29.03 8.23
CA ARG A 681 -21.47 29.77 7.52
C ARG A 681 -21.10 30.05 6.07
N ASN A 682 -19.90 30.57 5.80
CA ASN A 682 -19.47 30.89 4.44
C ASN A 682 -19.40 29.63 3.54
N TRP A 683 -18.94 28.50 4.09
CA TRP A 683 -18.97 27.23 3.36
C TRP A 683 -20.41 26.81 3.04
N TYR A 684 -21.33 26.93 4.00
CA TYR A 684 -22.75 26.61 3.78
C TYR A 684 -23.42 27.54 2.78
N GLU A 685 -23.12 28.84 2.81
CA GLU A 685 -23.65 29.80 1.83
C GLU A 685 -23.15 29.52 0.41
N SER A 686 -21.86 29.15 0.26
CA SER A 686 -21.28 28.76 -1.03
C SER A 686 -21.79 27.41 -1.56
N HIS A 687 -22.32 26.55 -0.69
CA HIS A 687 -22.85 25.22 -1.02
C HIS A 687 -24.32 25.06 -0.64
N LEU A 688 -25.09 26.17 -0.69
CA LEU A 688 -26.42 26.28 -0.08
C LEU A 688 -27.38 25.16 -0.48
N HIS A 689 -27.41 24.78 -1.76
CA HIS A 689 -28.28 23.72 -2.25
C HIS A 689 -27.93 22.35 -1.65
N GLY A 690 -26.65 21.95 -1.72
CA GLY A 690 -26.17 20.69 -1.14
C GLY A 690 -26.33 20.65 0.38
N TYR A 691 -26.09 21.78 1.06
CA TYR A 691 -26.30 21.90 2.50
C TYR A 691 -27.76 21.77 2.90
N LYS A 692 -28.69 22.44 2.22
CA LYS A 692 -30.14 22.33 2.51
C LYS A 692 -30.63 20.89 2.35
N LEU A 693 -30.19 20.20 1.29
CA LEU A 693 -30.47 18.78 1.10
C LEU A 693 -29.91 17.96 2.27
N PHE A 694 -28.68 18.26 2.70
CA PHE A 694 -28.04 17.58 3.82
C PHE A 694 -28.78 17.77 5.15
N ALA A 695 -29.12 19.01 5.49
CA ALA A 695 -29.91 19.37 6.67
C ALA A 695 -31.28 18.66 6.71
N ASN A 696 -31.97 18.60 5.58
CA ASN A 696 -33.27 17.94 5.47
C ASN A 696 -33.16 16.42 5.64
N ASN A 697 -32.14 15.79 5.05
CA ASN A 697 -31.89 14.35 5.19
C ASN A 697 -31.64 13.95 6.65
N VAL A 698 -30.78 14.70 7.35
CA VAL A 698 -30.45 14.48 8.77
C VAL A 698 -31.69 14.59 9.65
N THR A 699 -32.46 15.65 9.46
CA THR A 699 -33.66 15.90 10.27
C THR A 699 -34.77 14.89 9.98
N SER A 700 -35.03 14.58 8.71
CA SER A 700 -36.04 13.60 8.31
C SER A 700 -35.70 12.20 8.82
N PHE A 701 -34.43 11.82 8.78
CA PHE A 701 -33.95 10.56 9.33
C PHE A 701 -34.12 10.50 10.85
N PHE A 702 -33.75 11.57 11.57
CA PHE A 702 -33.93 11.63 13.03
C PHE A 702 -35.40 11.49 13.43
N LYS A 703 -36.29 12.22 12.75
CA LYS A 703 -37.74 12.14 12.98
C LYS A 703 -38.28 10.73 12.77
N LYS A 704 -37.88 10.09 11.67
CA LYS A 704 -38.26 8.70 11.38
C LYS A 704 -37.79 7.75 12.49
N GLU A 705 -36.54 7.87 12.93
CA GLU A 705 -36.00 7.03 14.01
C GLU A 705 -36.67 7.29 15.36
N TRP A 706 -37.03 8.54 15.66
CA TRP A 706 -37.73 8.91 16.88
C TRP A 706 -39.13 8.29 16.98
N GLN A 707 -39.84 8.22 15.85
CA GLN A 707 -41.20 7.67 15.78
C GLN A 707 -41.25 6.14 15.89
N LEU A 708 -40.11 5.44 15.81
CA LEU A 708 -40.07 3.99 15.98
C LEU A 708 -40.23 3.61 17.48
N PRO A 709 -40.93 2.50 17.80
CA PRO A 709 -41.11 2.06 19.18
C PRO A 709 -39.79 1.89 19.94
N ILE A 710 -39.78 2.32 21.21
CA ILE A 710 -38.64 2.11 22.11
C ILE A 710 -38.61 0.63 22.53
N PRO A 711 -37.47 -0.08 22.38
CA PRO A 711 -37.33 -1.46 22.84
C PRO A 711 -37.59 -1.62 24.34
N ASP A 712 -38.04 -2.79 24.78
CA ASP A 712 -38.16 -3.11 26.22
C ASP A 712 -36.78 -3.02 26.91
N LYS A 713 -36.72 -2.41 28.10
CA LYS A 713 -35.50 -2.31 28.93
C LYS A 713 -34.92 -3.69 29.27
N ASN A 714 -35.75 -4.73 29.28
CA ASN A 714 -35.30 -6.12 29.46
C ASN A 714 -34.36 -6.60 28.34
N ASP A 715 -34.44 -6.00 27.14
CA ASP A 715 -33.46 -6.15 26.06
C ASP A 715 -32.41 -5.02 26.16
N ASN A 716 -31.60 -5.08 27.23
CA ASN A 716 -30.67 -4.03 27.65
C ASN A 716 -29.74 -3.54 26.51
N ALA A 717 -29.35 -4.43 25.59
CA ALA A 717 -28.51 -4.08 24.44
C ALA A 717 -29.25 -3.19 23.43
N LYS A 718 -30.44 -3.61 22.96
CA LYS A 718 -31.22 -2.83 21.98
C LYS A 718 -31.73 -1.52 22.55
N PHE A 719 -32.14 -1.52 23.82
CA PHE A 719 -32.56 -0.30 24.51
C PHE A 719 -31.42 0.72 24.58
N LYS A 720 -30.22 0.30 25.03
CA LYS A 720 -29.03 1.16 25.10
C LYS A 720 -28.62 1.69 23.72
N ASP A 721 -28.63 0.86 22.69
CA ASP A 721 -28.33 1.29 21.32
C ASP A 721 -29.34 2.33 20.81
N LYS A 722 -30.62 2.21 21.14
CA LYS A 722 -31.64 3.21 20.77
C LYS A 722 -31.42 4.54 21.49
N MET A 723 -31.06 4.53 22.78
CA MET A 723 -30.76 5.75 23.54
C MET A 723 -29.52 6.47 23.01
N ASN A 724 -28.46 5.71 22.72
CA ASN A 724 -27.25 6.24 22.11
C ASN A 724 -27.52 6.81 20.71
N LEU A 725 -28.38 6.16 19.91
CA LEU A 725 -28.83 6.68 18.62
C LEU A 725 -29.52 8.04 18.76
N PHE A 726 -30.41 8.20 19.74
CA PHE A 726 -31.06 9.48 19.97
C PHE A 726 -30.07 10.57 20.37
N LYS A 727 -29.16 10.27 21.31
CA LYS A 727 -28.07 11.20 21.70
C LYS A 727 -27.23 11.61 20.48
N ALA A 728 -26.82 10.65 19.65
CA ALA A 728 -26.06 10.90 18.44
C ALA A 728 -26.84 11.75 17.42
N GLY A 729 -28.14 11.50 17.24
CA GLY A 729 -29.00 12.27 16.34
C GLY A 729 -29.11 13.74 16.75
N ILE A 730 -29.35 14.01 18.04
CA ILE A 730 -29.40 15.38 18.59
C ILE A 730 -28.06 16.09 18.40
N GLN A 731 -26.95 15.42 18.74
CA GLN A 731 -25.60 15.97 18.55
C GLN A 731 -25.30 16.26 17.07
N SER A 732 -25.77 15.38 16.17
CA SER A 732 -25.61 15.55 14.73
C SER A 732 -26.35 16.78 14.24
N ILE A 733 -27.63 16.91 14.58
CA ILE A 733 -28.46 18.06 14.21
C ILE A 733 -27.88 19.36 14.80
N ASN A 734 -27.48 19.35 16.07
CA ASN A 734 -26.83 20.51 16.68
C ASN A 734 -25.55 20.87 15.96
N SER A 735 -24.71 19.89 15.60
CA SER A 735 -23.55 20.15 14.77
C SER A 735 -24.00 20.78 13.46
N VAL A 736 -24.94 20.19 12.72
CA VAL A 736 -25.42 20.72 11.44
C VAL A 736 -25.82 22.19 11.56
N PHE A 737 -26.62 22.59 12.56
CA PHE A 737 -27.28 23.91 12.63
C PHE A 737 -26.68 24.95 13.60
N SER A 738 -25.65 24.62 14.39
CA SER A 738 -25.13 25.49 15.47
C SER A 738 -24.52 26.83 15.05
N PHE A 739 -24.38 27.10 13.75
CA PHE A 739 -23.61 28.23 13.21
C PHE A 739 -24.45 29.47 12.82
N ASN A 740 -25.78 29.39 12.91
CA ASN A 740 -26.66 30.51 12.60
C ASN A 740 -26.76 31.46 13.82
N ASN A 741 -26.48 32.76 13.64
CA ASN A 741 -26.51 33.77 14.74
C ASN A 741 -27.92 34.30 15.05
N ILE A 742 -28.95 33.51 14.75
CA ILE A 742 -30.35 33.86 15.02
C ILE A 742 -30.71 33.35 16.43
N SER A 743 -31.72 33.91 17.09
CA SER A 743 -32.24 33.42 18.38
C SER A 743 -32.66 31.93 18.34
N LEU A 744 -33.04 31.43 17.16
CA LEU A 744 -33.52 30.06 16.96
C LEU A 744 -32.47 28.97 17.22
N PRO A 745 -31.23 29.04 16.72
CA PRO A 745 -30.16 28.10 17.10
C PRO A 745 -29.83 28.03 18.60
N GLN A 746 -29.94 29.14 19.34
CA GLN A 746 -29.82 29.10 20.80
C GLN A 746 -30.99 28.36 21.44
N HIS A 747 -32.20 28.56 20.93
CA HIS A 747 -33.38 27.80 21.33
C HIS A 747 -33.22 26.30 20.98
N LEU A 748 -32.68 25.96 19.81
CA LEU A 748 -32.39 24.60 19.39
C LEU A 748 -31.41 23.90 20.34
N ILE A 749 -30.33 24.58 20.73
CA ILE A 749 -29.34 24.06 21.69
C ILE A 749 -30.00 23.84 23.06
N ALA A 750 -30.79 24.81 23.54
CA ALA A 750 -31.49 24.70 24.82
C ALA A 750 -32.49 23.52 24.83
N THR A 751 -33.32 23.38 23.80
CA THR A 751 -34.29 22.29 23.69
C THR A 751 -33.61 20.94 23.46
N SER A 752 -32.48 20.92 22.75
CA SER A 752 -31.64 19.72 22.65
C SER A 752 -31.11 19.22 23.98
N GLN A 753 -30.65 20.15 24.83
CA GLN A 753 -30.12 19.79 26.15
C GLN A 753 -31.22 19.18 27.02
N LYS A 754 -32.42 19.78 27.02
CA LYS A 754 -33.61 19.19 27.67
C LYS A 754 -33.87 17.76 27.18
N LEU A 755 -33.79 17.53 25.87
CA LEU A 755 -34.01 16.21 25.27
C LEU A 755 -32.94 15.19 25.71
N ILE A 756 -31.66 15.59 25.73
CA ILE A 756 -30.54 14.75 26.19
C ILE A 756 -30.70 14.38 27.67
N ASP A 757 -31.12 15.33 28.51
CA ASP A 757 -31.35 15.12 29.94
C ASP A 757 -32.49 14.12 30.15
N CYS A 758 -33.61 14.27 29.42
CA CYS A 758 -34.71 13.31 29.43
C CYS A 758 -34.27 11.91 28.98
N ILE A 759 -33.46 11.79 27.93
CA ILE A 759 -32.94 10.49 27.48
C ILE A 759 -32.06 9.85 28.56
N THR A 760 -31.25 10.65 29.25
CA THR A 760 -30.35 10.17 30.32
C THR A 760 -31.14 9.71 31.56
N ILE A 761 -32.24 10.40 31.89
CA ILE A 761 -33.18 9.97 32.93
C ILE A 761 -33.91 8.68 32.52
N LEU A 762 -34.37 8.57 31.26
CA LEU A 762 -34.99 7.36 30.75
C LEU A 762 -34.01 6.16 30.79
N GLU A 763 -32.75 6.37 30.42
CA GLU A 763 -31.70 5.35 30.44
C GLU A 763 -31.45 4.82 31.87
N SER A 764 -31.41 5.71 32.87
CA SER A 764 -31.17 5.34 34.27
C SER A 764 -32.41 4.74 34.95
N THR A 765 -33.59 5.37 34.81
CA THR A 765 -34.80 5.03 35.57
C THR A 765 -35.72 4.02 34.86
N GLY A 766 -35.72 3.98 33.53
CA GLY A 766 -36.64 3.15 32.74
C GLY A 766 -38.10 3.63 32.72
N GLN A 767 -38.41 4.77 33.33
CA GLN A 767 -39.76 5.33 33.31
C GLN A 767 -39.98 6.17 32.04
N SER A 768 -41.06 5.91 31.31
CA SER A 768 -41.48 6.72 30.17
C SER A 768 -41.81 8.13 30.64
N ILE A 769 -41.08 9.13 30.15
CA ILE A 769 -41.29 10.53 30.48
C ILE A 769 -42.34 11.09 29.51
N VAL A 770 -43.54 11.38 30.00
CA VAL A 770 -44.65 12.00 29.22
C VAL A 770 -44.18 13.28 28.51
N ASP A 771 -43.23 14.00 29.11
CA ASP A 771 -42.67 15.24 28.58
C ASP A 771 -41.70 15.04 27.40
N MET A 772 -41.17 13.84 27.17
CA MET A 772 -40.15 13.63 26.13
C MET A 772 -40.68 13.88 24.72
N ASN A 773 -41.92 13.46 24.43
CA ASN A 773 -42.56 13.73 23.14
C ASN A 773 -42.93 15.21 22.99
N ASN A 774 -43.32 15.88 24.08
CA ASN A 774 -43.62 17.32 24.06
C ASN A 774 -42.35 18.15 23.78
N ILE A 775 -41.22 17.80 24.41
CA ILE A 775 -39.92 18.45 24.18
C ILE A 775 -39.42 18.14 22.75
N PHE A 776 -39.68 16.94 22.23
CA PHE A 776 -39.36 16.62 20.83
C PHE A 776 -40.22 17.42 19.84
N LEU A 777 -41.51 17.65 20.12
CA LEU A 777 -42.35 18.51 19.29
C LEU A 777 -41.86 19.98 19.32
N GLU A 778 -41.49 20.50 20.50
CA GLU A 778 -40.82 21.81 20.63
C GLU A 778 -39.55 21.85 19.77
N TYR A 779 -38.72 20.81 19.84
CA TYR A 779 -37.50 20.67 19.04
C TYR A 779 -37.78 20.65 17.53
N GLU A 780 -38.81 19.93 17.10
CA GLU A 780 -39.23 19.84 15.69
C GLU A 780 -39.70 21.19 15.16
N GLU A 781 -40.47 21.96 15.93
CA GLU A 781 -40.93 23.29 15.52
C GLU A 781 -39.76 24.27 15.33
N VAL A 782 -38.77 24.24 16.22
CA VAL A 782 -37.55 25.04 16.05
C VAL A 782 -36.81 24.65 14.77
N LEU A 783 -36.72 23.35 14.47
CA LEU A 783 -36.08 22.87 13.24
C LEU A 783 -36.84 23.29 11.98
N LYS A 784 -38.19 23.28 12.01
CA LYS A 784 -39.02 23.74 10.89
C LYS A 784 -38.76 25.20 10.55
N GLN A 785 -38.67 26.04 11.58
CA GLN A 785 -38.40 27.46 11.44
C GLN A 785 -36.96 27.75 10.97
N ILE A 786 -35.97 26.92 11.34
CA ILE A 786 -34.59 27.06 10.86
C ILE A 786 -34.44 26.67 9.38
N CYS A 787 -35.19 25.65 8.93
CA CYS A 787 -34.96 25.04 7.61
C CYS A 787 -35.85 25.59 6.49
N ASN A 788 -36.90 26.38 6.78
CA ASN A 788 -37.95 26.76 5.80
C ASN A 788 -38.38 25.56 4.94
N TYR A 789 -38.97 24.55 5.59
CA TYR A 789 -39.26 23.21 5.04
C TYR A 789 -40.12 23.16 3.78
N GLU A 790 -40.79 24.25 3.39
CA GLU A 790 -41.89 24.19 2.42
C GLU A 790 -41.45 24.01 0.95
N ASP A 791 -40.17 24.25 0.59
CA ASP A 791 -39.76 24.31 -0.83
C ASP A 791 -38.89 23.13 -1.36
N ILE A 792 -38.50 22.13 -0.56
CA ILE A 792 -37.46 21.14 -0.97
C ILE A 792 -38.00 19.71 -1.11
N VAL A 793 -39.27 19.47 -0.75
CA VAL A 793 -39.87 18.12 -0.75
C VAL A 793 -40.09 17.57 -2.17
N SER A 794 -40.02 18.38 -3.22
CA SER A 794 -40.42 17.98 -4.58
C SER A 794 -39.27 17.52 -5.52
N SER A 795 -38.00 17.56 -5.11
CA SER A 795 -36.89 17.30 -6.04
C SER A 795 -35.66 16.63 -5.42
N GLN A 796 -35.82 15.64 -4.54
CA GLN A 796 -34.70 14.72 -4.33
C GLN A 796 -34.47 13.96 -5.65
N PRO A 797 -33.34 14.14 -6.35
CA PRO A 797 -33.03 13.27 -7.47
C PRO A 797 -32.96 11.85 -6.91
N GLU A 798 -33.73 10.95 -7.50
CA GLU A 798 -33.70 9.54 -7.17
C GLU A 798 -32.31 9.02 -7.58
N LEU A 799 -31.32 9.15 -6.68
CA LEU A 799 -29.96 8.70 -6.91
C LEU A 799 -30.00 7.17 -7.07
N LYS A 800 -29.98 6.73 -8.32
CA LYS A 800 -29.96 5.33 -8.70
C LYS A 800 -28.52 4.89 -8.83
N PHE A 801 -28.19 3.80 -8.16
CA PHE A 801 -26.89 3.13 -8.21
C PHE A 801 -27.03 1.76 -8.90
N PRO A 802 -27.43 1.73 -10.19
CA PRO A 802 -27.72 0.48 -10.90
C PRO A 802 -26.49 -0.40 -11.07
N ASN A 803 -25.28 0.16 -11.21
CA ASN A 803 -24.05 -0.61 -11.39
C ASN A 803 -23.64 -1.30 -10.09
N LEU A 804 -23.74 -0.64 -8.93
CA LEU A 804 -23.52 -1.28 -7.63
C LEU A 804 -24.53 -2.40 -7.36
N LYS A 805 -25.81 -2.17 -7.67
CA LYS A 805 -26.85 -3.22 -7.56
C LYS A 805 -26.57 -4.38 -8.52
N HIS A 806 -26.22 -4.08 -9.77
CA HIS A 806 -25.83 -5.09 -10.75
C HIS A 806 -24.59 -5.86 -10.30
N PHE A 807 -23.61 -5.21 -9.70
CA PHE A 807 -22.39 -5.83 -9.18
C PHE A 807 -22.70 -6.84 -8.07
N GLU A 808 -23.58 -6.51 -7.12
CA GLU A 808 -24.04 -7.47 -6.09
C GLU A 808 -24.69 -8.71 -6.74
N ILE A 809 -25.61 -8.48 -7.66
CA ILE A 809 -26.36 -9.55 -8.34
C ILE A 809 -25.41 -10.41 -9.19
N ALA A 810 -24.55 -9.79 -10.00
CA ALA A 810 -23.58 -10.46 -10.87
C ALA A 810 -22.57 -11.28 -10.06
N MET A 811 -22.19 -10.83 -8.86
CA MET A 811 -21.35 -11.60 -7.95
C MET A 811 -22.08 -12.83 -7.40
N ARG A 812 -23.40 -12.74 -7.19
CA ARG A 812 -24.23 -13.82 -6.61
C ARG A 812 -24.69 -14.86 -7.65
N GLU A 813 -25.07 -14.40 -8.84
CA GLU A 813 -25.83 -15.18 -9.84
C GLU A 813 -24.97 -15.55 -11.05
N HIS A 814 -23.65 -15.47 -10.94
CA HIS A 814 -22.75 -15.81 -12.03
C HIS A 814 -22.91 -17.27 -12.46
N ASN A 815 -23.34 -17.48 -13.70
CA ASN A 815 -23.49 -18.80 -14.28
C ASN A 815 -22.15 -19.28 -14.88
N ILE A 816 -21.59 -20.35 -14.31
CA ILE A 816 -20.27 -20.88 -14.65
C ILE A 816 -20.33 -21.78 -15.89
N PHE A 817 -21.44 -22.50 -16.05
CA PHE A 817 -21.69 -23.40 -17.16
C PHE A 817 -22.58 -22.73 -18.19
N SER A 818 -22.32 -22.95 -19.48
CA SER A 818 -23.25 -22.50 -20.51
C SER A 818 -24.60 -23.22 -20.37
N ASN A 819 -25.67 -22.67 -20.96
CA ASN A 819 -26.99 -23.32 -20.92
C ASN A 819 -26.95 -24.76 -21.45
N SER A 820 -26.17 -25.01 -22.51
CA SER A 820 -25.96 -26.36 -23.04
C SER A 820 -25.19 -27.27 -22.08
N GLU A 821 -24.20 -26.75 -21.35
CA GLU A 821 -23.46 -27.53 -20.34
C GLU A 821 -24.38 -27.86 -19.15
N ASN A 822 -25.19 -26.90 -18.70
CA ASN A 822 -26.19 -27.10 -17.63
C ASN A 822 -27.18 -28.21 -17.98
N LEU A 823 -27.73 -28.22 -19.19
CA LEU A 823 -28.63 -29.29 -19.66
C LEU A 823 -27.96 -30.66 -19.60
N LYS A 824 -26.71 -30.77 -20.09
CA LYS A 824 -25.95 -32.03 -20.07
C LYS A 824 -25.65 -32.49 -18.65
N ILE A 825 -25.24 -31.58 -17.76
CA ILE A 825 -25.00 -31.88 -16.36
C ILE A 825 -26.28 -32.37 -15.70
N ARG A 826 -27.39 -31.66 -15.92
CA ARG A 826 -28.70 -32.01 -15.38
C ARG A 826 -29.14 -33.39 -15.83
N ASN A 827 -29.06 -33.69 -17.13
CA ASN A 827 -29.46 -35.00 -17.65
C ASN A 827 -28.61 -36.15 -17.06
N ASN A 828 -27.29 -35.97 -17.00
CA ASN A 828 -26.39 -36.97 -16.45
C ASN A 828 -26.61 -37.21 -14.95
N ILE A 829 -26.72 -36.14 -14.16
CA ILE A 829 -26.89 -36.25 -12.70
C ILE A 829 -28.28 -36.77 -12.35
N SER A 830 -29.32 -36.36 -13.08
CA SER A 830 -30.70 -36.76 -12.80
C SER A 830 -30.86 -38.27 -12.85
N GLN A 831 -30.34 -38.92 -13.90
CA GLN A 831 -30.41 -40.38 -14.05
C GLN A 831 -29.72 -41.11 -12.90
N LEU A 832 -28.62 -40.56 -12.39
CA LEU A 832 -27.84 -41.20 -11.33
C LEU A 832 -28.43 -40.97 -9.92
N LEU A 833 -29.26 -39.94 -9.73
CA LEU A 833 -29.87 -39.61 -8.43
C LEU A 833 -31.23 -40.27 -8.17
N ILE A 834 -31.92 -40.77 -9.20
CA ILE A 834 -33.24 -41.41 -9.09
C ILE A 834 -33.32 -42.43 -7.93
N PRO A 835 -32.38 -43.39 -7.79
CA PRO A 835 -32.47 -44.39 -6.72
C PRO A 835 -32.41 -43.77 -5.31
N SER A 836 -31.62 -42.72 -5.13
CA SER A 836 -31.53 -42.03 -3.85
C SER A 836 -32.80 -41.23 -3.54
N PHE A 837 -33.44 -40.64 -4.56
CA PHE A 837 -34.69 -39.90 -4.38
C PHE A 837 -35.84 -40.82 -3.99
N GLU A 838 -35.96 -41.96 -4.68
CA GLU A 838 -36.96 -42.98 -4.36
C GLU A 838 -36.77 -43.53 -2.93
N ALA A 839 -35.52 -43.79 -2.53
CA ALA A 839 -35.21 -44.24 -1.17
C ALA A 839 -35.56 -43.18 -0.12
N THR A 840 -35.17 -41.91 -0.32
CA THR A 840 -35.55 -40.81 0.59
C THR A 840 -37.05 -40.66 0.69
N LYS A 841 -37.78 -40.69 -0.42
CA LYS A 841 -39.24 -40.53 -0.44
C LYS A 841 -39.95 -41.67 0.30
N LYS A 842 -39.50 -42.91 0.11
CA LYS A 842 -39.99 -44.08 0.87
C LYS A 842 -39.80 -43.91 2.38
N ILE A 843 -38.67 -43.37 2.81
CA ILE A 843 -38.43 -43.08 4.23
C ILE A 843 -39.36 -41.95 4.70
N GLU A 844 -39.48 -40.84 3.96
CA GLU A 844 -40.37 -39.72 4.31
C GLU A 844 -41.84 -40.14 4.46
N GLU A 845 -42.33 -40.94 3.51
CA GLU A 845 -43.70 -41.49 3.51
C GLU A 845 -43.93 -42.40 4.72
N ALA A 846 -42.98 -43.29 5.04
CA ALA A 846 -43.12 -44.18 6.18
C ALA A 846 -43.06 -43.46 7.53
N VAL A 847 -42.19 -42.44 7.66
CA VAL A 847 -42.12 -41.62 8.88
C VAL A 847 -43.42 -40.82 9.07
N THR A 848 -43.98 -40.30 7.98
CA THR A 848 -45.22 -39.50 8.00
C THR A 848 -46.45 -40.37 8.28
N ASN A 849 -46.50 -41.57 7.69
CA ASN A 849 -47.58 -42.53 7.86
C ASN A 849 -47.41 -43.43 9.12
N LYS A 850 -46.34 -43.21 9.92
CA LYS A 850 -45.97 -44.04 11.09
C LYS A 850 -45.88 -45.53 10.77
N GLN A 851 -45.42 -45.87 9.58
CA GLN A 851 -45.26 -47.25 9.12
C GLN A 851 -43.89 -47.80 9.51
N SER A 852 -43.83 -49.07 9.93
CA SER A 852 -42.56 -49.76 10.12
C SER A 852 -41.91 -50.06 8.76
N LEU A 853 -40.60 -49.89 8.67
CA LEU A 853 -39.81 -50.21 7.48
C LEU A 853 -38.84 -51.36 7.83
N PRO A 854 -39.17 -52.62 7.53
CA PRO A 854 -38.32 -53.77 7.88
C PRO A 854 -36.93 -53.67 7.24
N ASP A 855 -36.86 -53.14 6.03
CA ASP A 855 -35.63 -53.03 5.23
C ASP A 855 -34.96 -51.65 5.34
N LEU A 856 -35.16 -50.94 6.46
CA LEU A 856 -34.67 -49.56 6.65
C LEU A 856 -33.17 -49.42 6.38
N ASP A 857 -32.35 -50.38 6.80
CA ASP A 857 -30.90 -50.34 6.56
C ASP A 857 -30.56 -50.44 5.07
N GLN A 858 -31.27 -51.29 4.33
CA GLN A 858 -31.06 -51.45 2.89
C GLN A 858 -31.51 -50.20 2.13
N ILE A 859 -32.63 -49.60 2.52
CA ILE A 859 -33.16 -48.37 1.91
C ILE A 859 -32.27 -47.18 2.26
N LEU A 860 -31.79 -47.07 3.51
CA LEU A 860 -30.79 -46.06 3.89
C LEU A 860 -29.51 -46.21 3.07
N ASN A 861 -29.08 -47.42 2.72
CA ASN A 861 -27.91 -47.64 1.87
C ASN A 861 -28.09 -47.18 0.43
N GLN A 862 -29.33 -47.09 -0.07
CA GLN A 862 -29.66 -46.51 -1.38
C GLN A 862 -29.63 -44.98 -1.36
N THR A 863 -29.71 -44.35 -0.18
CA THR A 863 -29.56 -42.90 -0.05
C THR A 863 -28.09 -42.47 -0.12
N LEU A 864 -27.83 -41.28 -0.68
CA LEU A 864 -26.50 -40.65 -0.68
C LEU A 864 -26.14 -40.00 0.67
N LEU A 865 -26.49 -40.64 1.79
CA LEU A 865 -26.17 -40.16 3.13
C LEU A 865 -24.84 -40.76 3.65
N SER A 866 -24.11 -39.98 4.46
CA SER A 866 -22.92 -40.50 5.14
C SER A 866 -23.30 -41.55 6.19
N ALA A 867 -22.37 -42.46 6.53
CA ALA A 867 -22.63 -43.53 7.50
C ALA A 867 -23.10 -43.00 8.87
N ALA A 868 -22.49 -41.90 9.34
CA ALA A 868 -22.88 -41.24 10.58
C ALA A 868 -24.32 -40.70 10.51
N LYS A 869 -24.71 -40.11 9.37
CA LYS A 869 -26.08 -39.59 9.17
C LYS A 869 -27.10 -40.69 9.01
N ARG A 870 -26.77 -41.79 8.33
CA ARG A 870 -27.62 -43.00 8.30
C ARG A 870 -27.89 -43.51 9.70
N LYS A 871 -26.87 -43.61 10.56
CA LYS A 871 -27.02 -44.03 11.96
C LYS A 871 -27.90 -43.05 12.77
N GLN A 872 -27.73 -41.74 12.55
CA GLN A 872 -28.55 -40.71 13.20
C GLN A 872 -30.03 -40.82 12.78
N ILE A 873 -30.30 -40.93 11.48
CA ILE A 873 -31.66 -41.08 10.95
C ILE A 873 -32.29 -42.39 11.43
N LYS A 874 -31.55 -43.49 11.41
CA LYS A 874 -32.03 -44.78 11.94
C LYS A 874 -32.46 -44.68 13.41
N LYS A 875 -31.69 -43.97 14.24
CA LYS A 875 -32.04 -43.75 15.65
C LYS A 875 -33.34 -42.96 15.78
N GLU A 876 -33.45 -41.86 15.05
CA GLU A 876 -34.59 -40.93 15.14
C GLU A 876 -35.86 -41.45 14.45
N PHE A 877 -35.74 -42.38 13.49
CA PHE A 877 -36.84 -42.93 12.72
C PHE A 877 -37.95 -43.51 13.61
N SER A 878 -37.57 -44.21 14.68
CA SER A 878 -38.53 -44.81 15.63
C SER A 878 -38.76 -43.95 16.88
N SER A 879 -37.80 -43.11 17.28
CA SER A 879 -37.88 -42.36 18.55
C SER A 879 -38.47 -40.95 18.43
N ASN A 880 -38.29 -40.27 17.29
CA ASN A 880 -38.74 -38.88 17.08
C ASN A 880 -38.99 -38.59 15.58
N PRO A 881 -40.17 -38.97 15.05
CA PRO A 881 -40.52 -38.80 13.64
C PRO A 881 -40.37 -37.36 13.09
N PRO A 882 -40.79 -36.30 13.81
CA PRO A 882 -40.57 -34.91 13.35
C PRO A 882 -39.09 -34.55 13.18
N ASN A 883 -38.23 -34.97 14.11
CA ASN A 883 -36.79 -34.72 14.01
C ASN A 883 -36.17 -35.53 12.86
N CYS A 884 -36.61 -36.78 12.65
CA CYS A 884 -36.20 -37.60 11.52
C CYS A 884 -36.49 -36.91 10.17
N LEU A 885 -37.70 -36.39 9.98
CA LEU A 885 -38.08 -35.63 8.77
C LEU A 885 -37.22 -34.37 8.58
N ASN A 886 -36.95 -33.64 9.66
CA ASN A 886 -36.05 -32.47 9.60
C ASN A 886 -34.62 -32.86 9.21
N LEU A 887 -34.10 -33.98 9.71
CA LEU A 887 -32.79 -34.49 9.34
C LEU A 887 -32.75 -34.95 7.87
N LEU A 888 -33.79 -35.64 7.39
CA LEU A 888 -33.89 -36.08 5.98
C LEU A 888 -33.91 -34.89 5.02
N LYS A 889 -34.75 -33.88 5.28
CA LYS A 889 -34.81 -32.64 4.47
C LYS A 889 -33.49 -31.86 4.51
N LYS A 890 -32.79 -31.90 5.64
CA LYS A 890 -31.51 -31.21 5.81
C LYS A 890 -30.35 -31.88 5.06
N PHE A 891 -30.33 -33.22 4.99
CA PHE A 891 -29.17 -33.96 4.48
C PHE A 891 -29.38 -34.67 3.14
N SER A 892 -30.63 -34.84 2.69
CA SER A 892 -30.96 -35.51 1.42
C SER A 892 -31.89 -34.65 0.56
N TYR A 893 -32.20 -35.16 -0.64
CA TYR A 893 -33.18 -34.57 -1.56
C TYR A 893 -34.16 -35.67 -1.96
N SER A 894 -35.43 -35.30 -2.21
CA SER A 894 -36.47 -36.22 -2.69
C SER A 894 -36.87 -35.96 -4.15
N THR A 895 -36.41 -34.86 -4.77
CA THR A 895 -36.66 -34.58 -6.19
C THR A 895 -35.45 -33.91 -6.87
N ILE A 896 -35.47 -33.92 -8.21
CA ILE A 896 -34.43 -33.24 -9.01
C ILE A 896 -34.48 -31.72 -8.87
N GLU A 897 -35.66 -31.13 -8.73
CA GLU A 897 -35.81 -29.69 -8.50
C GLU A 897 -35.29 -29.29 -7.13
N GLN A 898 -35.41 -30.15 -6.11
CA GLN A 898 -34.77 -29.90 -4.83
C GLN A 898 -33.24 -29.99 -4.92
N ALA A 899 -32.70 -30.94 -5.70
CA ALA A 899 -31.26 -31.17 -5.81
C ALA A 899 -30.55 -30.16 -6.73
N LEU A 900 -31.13 -29.85 -7.89
CA LEU A 900 -30.52 -29.04 -8.95
C LEU A 900 -31.31 -27.76 -9.28
N GLY A 901 -32.40 -27.46 -8.56
CA GLY A 901 -33.22 -26.28 -8.85
C GLY A 901 -33.91 -26.34 -10.23
N LEU A 902 -34.37 -25.19 -10.71
CA LEU A 902 -34.78 -25.00 -12.11
C LEU A 902 -33.56 -25.03 -13.04
N GLU A 903 -33.78 -25.18 -14.35
CA GLU A 903 -32.69 -25.36 -15.32
C GLU A 903 -31.62 -24.26 -15.26
N ASN A 904 -32.05 -23.01 -15.15
CA ASN A 904 -31.19 -21.83 -15.00
C ASN A 904 -30.47 -21.73 -13.63
N ALA A 905 -30.92 -22.48 -12.62
CA ALA A 905 -30.32 -22.51 -11.29
C ALA A 905 -29.35 -23.69 -11.09
N THR A 906 -29.21 -24.57 -12.09
CA THR A 906 -28.42 -25.83 -12.01
C THR A 906 -27.01 -25.61 -11.43
N THR A 907 -26.29 -24.60 -11.90
CA THR A 907 -24.94 -24.26 -11.39
C THR A 907 -24.94 -23.93 -9.91
N VAL A 908 -25.89 -23.10 -9.44
CA VAL A 908 -25.95 -22.64 -8.06
C VAL A 908 -26.28 -23.82 -7.14
N SER A 909 -27.24 -24.65 -7.53
CA SER A 909 -27.63 -25.84 -6.78
C SER A 909 -26.53 -26.90 -6.75
N LEU A 910 -25.74 -27.03 -7.82
CA LEU A 910 -24.57 -27.92 -7.85
C LEU A 910 -23.51 -27.52 -6.81
N LEU A 911 -23.26 -26.23 -6.64
CA LEU A 911 -22.33 -25.72 -5.62
C LEU A 911 -22.84 -26.00 -4.20
N ASP A 912 -24.16 -25.95 -3.96
CA ASP A 912 -24.77 -26.37 -2.68
C ASP A 912 -24.59 -27.87 -2.45
N MET A 913 -24.80 -28.70 -3.48
CA MET A 913 -24.59 -30.15 -3.38
C MET A 913 -23.15 -30.52 -2.98
N PHE A 914 -22.14 -29.76 -3.41
CA PHE A 914 -20.74 -29.99 -3.01
C PHE A 914 -20.48 -29.79 -1.52
N THR A 915 -21.38 -29.11 -0.78
CA THR A 915 -21.27 -28.93 0.67
C THR A 915 -21.79 -30.15 1.46
N ARG A 916 -22.52 -31.07 0.81
CA ARG A 916 -23.07 -32.28 1.44
C ARG A 916 -22.17 -33.47 1.17
N ASP A 917 -21.52 -34.02 2.20
CA ASP A 917 -20.49 -35.06 2.08
C ASP A 917 -20.85 -36.23 1.14
N GLY A 918 -22.05 -36.81 1.30
CA GLY A 918 -22.44 -37.97 0.49
C GLY A 918 -22.64 -37.63 -0.99
N TYR A 919 -23.17 -36.46 -1.31
CA TYR A 919 -23.33 -35.97 -2.68
C TYR A 919 -21.99 -35.53 -3.28
N LYS A 920 -21.14 -34.86 -2.50
CA LYS A 920 -19.77 -34.50 -2.89
C LYS A 920 -18.97 -35.74 -3.30
N MET A 921 -19.02 -36.79 -2.49
CA MET A 921 -18.31 -38.05 -2.79
C MET A 921 -18.86 -38.75 -4.02
N PHE A 922 -20.18 -38.78 -4.16
CA PHE A 922 -20.83 -39.32 -5.34
C PHE A 922 -20.37 -38.59 -6.60
N LEU A 923 -20.44 -37.25 -6.63
CA LEU A 923 -20.03 -36.44 -7.78
C LEU A 923 -18.53 -36.57 -8.10
N LEU A 924 -17.67 -36.78 -7.10
CA LEU A 924 -16.23 -37.01 -7.31
C LEU A 924 -15.94 -38.31 -8.09
N ASN A 925 -16.76 -39.34 -7.83
CA ASN A 925 -16.66 -40.67 -8.41
C ASN A 925 -17.43 -40.81 -9.74
N THR A 926 -18.35 -39.89 -10.03
CA THR A 926 -19.09 -39.86 -11.30
C THR A 926 -18.17 -39.54 -12.47
N SER A 927 -18.20 -40.40 -13.51
CA SER A 927 -17.57 -40.15 -14.79
C SER A 927 -18.53 -39.42 -15.73
N PHE A 928 -18.20 -38.19 -16.12
CA PHE A 928 -18.91 -37.48 -17.19
C PHE A 928 -18.33 -37.85 -18.55
N GLN A 929 -19.18 -38.02 -19.56
CA GLN A 929 -18.74 -38.33 -20.92
C GLN A 929 -17.86 -37.22 -21.52
N GLU A 930 -18.15 -35.96 -21.19
CA GLU A 930 -17.38 -34.80 -21.65
C GLU A 930 -16.28 -34.42 -20.65
N LYS A 931 -15.03 -34.74 -20.99
CA LYS A 931 -13.84 -34.39 -20.20
C LYS A 931 -13.75 -32.90 -19.81
N PRO A 932 -14.13 -31.92 -20.66
CA PRO A 932 -14.11 -30.51 -20.28
C PRO A 932 -15.06 -30.18 -19.12
N ILE A 933 -16.29 -30.71 -19.13
CA ILE A 933 -17.27 -30.54 -18.04
C ILE A 933 -16.75 -31.17 -16.76
N GLN A 934 -16.22 -32.39 -16.84
CA GLN A 934 -15.61 -33.08 -15.69
C GLN A 934 -14.48 -32.25 -15.07
N THR A 935 -13.61 -31.68 -15.92
CA THR A 935 -12.48 -30.86 -15.47
C THR A 935 -12.97 -29.57 -14.80
N LYS A 936 -13.99 -28.90 -15.37
CA LYS A 936 -14.63 -27.73 -14.75
C LYS A 936 -15.23 -28.09 -13.38
N MET A 937 -15.97 -29.19 -13.27
CA MET A 937 -16.54 -29.63 -11.99
C MET A 937 -15.47 -29.92 -10.94
N LEU A 938 -14.39 -30.62 -11.28
CA LEU A 938 -13.30 -30.87 -10.35
C LEU A 938 -12.61 -29.58 -9.90
N LYS A 939 -12.41 -28.62 -10.81
CA LYS A 939 -11.91 -27.27 -10.46
C LYS A 939 -12.86 -26.51 -9.54
N LEU A 940 -14.18 -26.66 -9.72
CA LEU A 940 -15.18 -26.06 -8.82
C LEU A 940 -15.17 -26.71 -7.44
N MET A 941 -15.03 -28.03 -7.37
CA MET A 941 -14.86 -28.71 -6.08
C MET A 941 -13.59 -28.25 -5.36
N ASN A 942 -12.51 -28.00 -6.10
CA ASN A 942 -11.23 -27.48 -5.59
C ASN A 942 -11.12 -25.94 -5.56
N GLN A 943 -12.23 -25.21 -5.81
CA GLN A 943 -12.23 -23.77 -6.04
C GLN A 943 -11.61 -22.97 -4.89
N LYS A 944 -11.79 -23.44 -3.66
CA LYS A 944 -11.25 -22.78 -2.46
C LYS A 944 -9.72 -22.69 -2.51
N VAL A 945 -9.06 -23.76 -2.97
CA VAL A 945 -7.60 -23.82 -3.10
C VAL A 945 -7.13 -23.06 -4.35
N GLU A 946 -7.84 -23.19 -5.47
CA GLU A 946 -7.53 -22.43 -6.69
C GLU A 946 -7.61 -20.91 -6.45
N PHE A 947 -8.63 -20.47 -5.71
CA PHE A 947 -8.79 -19.07 -5.32
C PHE A 947 -7.65 -18.61 -4.42
N LEU A 948 -7.24 -19.41 -3.43
CA LEU A 948 -6.06 -19.11 -2.60
C LEU A 948 -4.79 -18.96 -3.42
N ILE A 949 -4.53 -19.87 -4.36
CA ILE A 949 -3.35 -19.82 -5.24
C ILE A 949 -3.37 -18.54 -6.09
N ASP A 950 -4.53 -18.18 -6.66
CA ASP A 950 -4.68 -16.94 -7.41
C ASP A 950 -4.32 -15.71 -6.56
N ARG A 951 -4.84 -15.64 -5.33
CA ARG A 951 -4.55 -14.52 -4.41
C ARG A 951 -3.09 -14.44 -4.02
N ILE A 952 -2.45 -15.55 -3.68
CA ILE A 952 -1.01 -15.59 -3.37
C ILE A 952 -0.18 -15.11 -4.56
N LYS A 953 -0.55 -15.53 -5.77
CA LYS A 953 0.12 -15.08 -7.00
C LYS A 953 -0.05 -13.58 -7.23
N GLN A 954 -1.22 -13.01 -6.93
CA GLN A 954 -1.43 -11.57 -7.02
C GLN A 954 -0.63 -10.80 -5.95
N ILE A 955 -0.54 -11.31 -4.71
CA ILE A 955 0.29 -10.73 -3.65
C ILE A 955 1.76 -10.71 -4.10
N LYS A 956 2.27 -11.83 -4.62
CA LYS A 956 3.61 -11.92 -5.20
C LYS A 956 3.81 -10.91 -6.33
N ASN A 957 2.85 -10.76 -7.22
CA ASN A 957 2.97 -9.83 -8.33
C ASN A 957 3.09 -8.37 -7.85
N ILE A 958 2.22 -7.93 -6.95
CA ILE A 958 2.21 -6.54 -6.44
C ILE A 958 3.44 -6.26 -5.56
N LEU A 959 3.76 -7.19 -4.65
CA LEU A 959 4.80 -6.99 -3.65
C LEU A 959 6.22 -7.21 -4.20
N ILE A 960 6.39 -8.19 -5.10
CA ILE A 960 7.71 -8.61 -5.64
C ILE A 960 7.82 -8.26 -7.12
N ASP A 961 6.94 -8.75 -7.99
CA ASP A 961 7.22 -8.76 -9.44
C ASP A 961 7.08 -7.39 -10.12
N GLU A 962 6.22 -6.50 -9.60
CA GLU A 962 6.04 -5.13 -10.08
C GLU A 962 7.26 -4.25 -9.83
N ASP A 963 8.02 -4.55 -8.78
CA ASP A 963 9.27 -3.91 -8.46
C ASP A 963 10.49 -4.76 -8.85
N GLU A 964 11.11 -4.43 -9.98
CA GLU A 964 12.22 -5.24 -10.51
C GLU A 964 13.44 -5.31 -9.56
N GLU A 965 13.62 -4.33 -8.68
CA GLU A 965 14.68 -4.36 -7.67
C GLU A 965 14.38 -5.41 -6.61
N THR A 966 13.20 -5.35 -5.98
CA THR A 966 12.71 -6.38 -5.08
C THR A 966 12.71 -7.76 -5.73
N ARG A 967 12.25 -7.89 -6.98
CA ARG A 967 12.29 -9.16 -7.74
C ARG A 967 13.72 -9.66 -7.94
N GLY A 968 14.63 -8.80 -8.42
CA GLY A 968 16.03 -9.16 -8.63
C GLY A 968 16.72 -9.57 -7.33
N LEU A 969 16.50 -8.84 -6.25
CA LEU A 969 17.02 -9.18 -4.93
C LEU A 969 16.42 -10.50 -4.42
N THR A 970 15.14 -10.76 -4.66
CA THR A 970 14.50 -12.03 -4.26
C THR A 970 15.03 -13.23 -5.07
N GLU A 971 15.28 -13.05 -6.37
CA GLU A 971 15.78 -14.12 -7.25
C GLU A 971 17.27 -14.45 -7.00
N TYR A 972 18.10 -13.45 -6.73
CA TYR A 972 19.57 -13.60 -6.68
C TYR A 972 20.19 -13.38 -5.30
N GLY A 973 19.45 -12.77 -4.36
CA GLY A 973 19.89 -12.46 -3.01
C GLY A 973 19.81 -13.68 -2.10
N ARG A 974 20.97 -14.12 -1.58
CA ARG A 974 21.06 -15.32 -0.72
C ARG A 974 21.48 -15.02 0.72
N SER A 975 22.07 -13.86 1.01
CA SER A 975 22.51 -13.51 2.36
C SER A 975 21.34 -13.05 3.23
N GLU A 976 21.46 -13.19 4.55
CA GLU A 976 20.43 -12.76 5.49
C GLU A 976 20.26 -11.23 5.50
N GLU A 977 21.33 -10.48 5.26
CA GLU A 977 21.29 -9.01 5.15
C GLU A 977 20.45 -8.59 3.94
N VAL A 978 20.62 -9.27 2.80
CA VAL A 978 19.81 -9.02 1.61
C VAL A 978 18.35 -9.38 1.86
N LYS A 979 18.06 -10.49 2.56
CA LYS A 979 16.68 -10.86 2.92
C LYS A 979 16.03 -9.85 3.85
N LYS A 980 16.76 -9.30 4.82
CA LYS A 980 16.27 -8.22 5.70
C LYS A 980 15.96 -6.96 4.89
N HIS A 981 16.91 -6.53 4.06
CA HIS A 981 16.73 -5.38 3.19
C HIS A 981 15.53 -5.52 2.23
N ILE A 982 15.30 -6.71 1.65
CA ILE A 982 14.11 -6.99 0.83
C ILE A 982 12.83 -6.77 1.63
N LYS A 983 12.74 -7.30 2.86
CA LYS A 983 11.57 -7.13 3.72
C LYS A 983 11.33 -5.65 4.04
N PHE A 984 12.40 -4.90 4.31
CA PHE A 984 12.30 -3.47 4.55
C PHE A 984 11.74 -2.70 3.35
N LEU A 985 12.24 -2.97 2.13
CA LEU A 985 11.71 -2.35 0.91
C LEU A 985 10.22 -2.66 0.73
N MET A 986 9.80 -3.90 1.03
CA MET A 986 8.39 -4.30 1.00
C MET A 986 7.53 -3.57 2.03
N CYS A 987 8.00 -3.46 3.28
CA CYS A 987 7.31 -2.71 4.33
C CYS A 987 7.18 -1.24 3.98
N GLN A 988 8.23 -0.62 3.42
CA GLN A 988 8.19 0.78 2.98
C GLN A 988 7.15 0.99 1.88
N ARG A 989 7.09 0.11 0.88
CA ARG A 989 6.06 0.21 -0.15
C ARG A 989 4.66 0.07 0.44
N TYR A 990 4.45 -0.87 1.35
CA TYR A 990 3.15 -1.05 2.01
C TYR A 990 2.72 0.17 2.84
N VAL A 991 3.65 0.88 3.50
CA VAL A 991 3.31 2.07 4.30
C VAL A 991 3.14 3.31 3.42
N MET A 992 4.00 3.50 2.43
CA MET A 992 4.09 4.75 1.66
C MET A 992 3.20 4.78 0.40
N GLU A 993 2.91 3.61 -0.19
CA GLU A 993 2.12 3.48 -1.42
C GLU A 993 0.69 3.00 -1.09
N MET A 994 -0.25 3.95 -0.98
CA MET A 994 -1.62 3.66 -0.53
C MET A 994 -2.38 2.68 -1.44
N ASP A 995 -2.19 2.76 -2.76
CA ASP A 995 -2.76 1.80 -3.71
C ASP A 995 -2.24 0.38 -3.43
N VAL A 996 -0.92 0.21 -3.24
CA VAL A 996 -0.30 -1.06 -2.87
C VAL A 996 -0.87 -1.59 -1.56
N ARG A 997 -0.98 -0.73 -0.53
CA ARG A 997 -1.57 -1.09 0.76
C ARG A 997 -2.99 -1.62 0.61
N ILE A 998 -3.87 -0.85 -0.03
CA ILE A 998 -5.30 -1.18 -0.16
C ILE A 998 -5.48 -2.49 -0.95
N SER A 999 -4.73 -2.69 -2.03
CA SER A 999 -4.82 -3.92 -2.82
C SER A 999 -4.31 -5.14 -2.05
N LEU A 1000 -3.18 -5.01 -1.33
CA LEU A 1000 -2.61 -6.09 -0.54
C LEU A 1000 -3.50 -6.47 0.65
N ASP A 1001 -4.16 -5.48 1.28
CA ASP A 1001 -5.16 -5.72 2.32
C ASP A 1001 -6.28 -6.64 1.80
N GLN A 1002 -6.85 -6.33 0.62
CA GLN A 1002 -7.91 -7.17 0.03
C GLN A 1002 -7.44 -8.61 -0.20
N LEU A 1003 -6.25 -8.77 -0.78
CA LEU A 1003 -5.72 -10.09 -1.12
C LEU A 1003 -5.36 -10.91 0.12
N LEU A 1004 -4.74 -10.27 1.12
CA LEU A 1004 -4.39 -10.94 2.36
C LEU A 1004 -5.65 -11.36 3.10
N PHE A 1005 -6.66 -10.49 3.23
CA PHE A 1005 -7.93 -10.87 3.87
C PHE A 1005 -8.63 -12.00 3.15
N ASP A 1006 -8.62 -12.04 1.81
CA ASP A 1006 -9.12 -13.19 1.06
C ASP A 1006 -8.37 -14.49 1.44
N CYS A 1007 -7.03 -14.45 1.50
CA CYS A 1007 -6.22 -15.61 1.87
C CYS A 1007 -6.51 -16.07 3.30
N LEU A 1008 -6.54 -15.13 4.24
CA LEU A 1008 -6.83 -15.41 5.64
C LEU A 1008 -8.23 -16.04 5.76
N ASN A 1009 -9.23 -15.54 5.01
CA ASN A 1009 -10.65 -15.99 5.09
C ASN A 1009 -10.81 -17.43 4.63
N ILE A 1010 -9.94 -17.86 3.72
CA ILE A 1010 -9.88 -19.25 3.25
C ILE A 1010 -9.25 -20.15 4.31
N LEU A 1011 -8.14 -19.71 4.89
CA LEU A 1011 -7.30 -20.51 5.77
C LEU A 1011 -7.91 -20.71 7.15
N ASN A 1012 -8.56 -19.68 7.73
CA ASN A 1012 -9.24 -19.72 9.02
C ASN A 1012 -8.45 -20.46 10.11
N ARG A 1013 -7.17 -20.09 10.30
CA ARG A 1013 -6.26 -20.76 11.23
C ARG A 1013 -6.18 -20.01 12.56
N LYS A 1014 -6.04 -20.76 13.66
CA LYS A 1014 -5.88 -20.19 15.01
C LYS A 1014 -4.68 -19.27 15.16
N ASP A 1015 -3.55 -19.57 14.51
CA ASP A 1015 -2.37 -18.70 14.54
C ASP A 1015 -2.52 -17.41 13.72
N LEU A 1016 -3.64 -17.27 13.01
CA LEU A 1016 -4.05 -16.06 12.33
C LEU A 1016 -5.16 -15.33 13.08
N ASP A 1017 -5.74 -15.91 14.15
CA ASP A 1017 -6.80 -15.27 14.95
C ASP A 1017 -6.31 -13.97 15.59
N ASP A 1018 -5.03 -13.90 15.97
CA ASP A 1018 -4.43 -12.67 16.47
C ASP A 1018 -4.28 -11.61 15.38
N VAL A 1019 -3.82 -11.98 14.18
CA VAL A 1019 -3.80 -11.09 13.01
C VAL A 1019 -5.21 -10.63 12.67
N TYR A 1020 -6.19 -11.53 12.69
CA TYR A 1020 -7.60 -11.25 12.49
C TYR A 1020 -8.21 -10.38 13.56
N ARG A 1021 -7.85 -10.55 14.83
CA ARG A 1021 -8.31 -9.68 15.90
C ARG A 1021 -7.67 -8.30 15.74
N LYS A 1022 -6.38 -8.23 15.42
CA LYS A 1022 -5.65 -6.99 15.13
C LYS A 1022 -6.29 -6.25 13.94
N THR A 1023 -6.65 -6.95 12.88
CA THR A 1023 -7.29 -6.37 11.68
C THR A 1023 -8.81 -6.24 11.79
N SER A 1024 -9.55 -7.11 12.47
CA SER A 1024 -11.01 -6.99 12.67
C SER A 1024 -11.34 -5.94 13.73
N ASN A 1025 -10.45 -5.72 14.70
CA ASN A 1025 -10.49 -4.51 15.52
C ASN A 1025 -10.27 -3.27 14.65
N MET A 1026 -9.66 -3.37 13.44
CA MET A 1026 -9.65 -2.29 12.44
C MET A 1026 -11.03 -1.99 11.81
N PHE A 1027 -12.03 -2.84 12.06
CA PHE A 1027 -13.32 -2.84 11.34
C PHE A 1027 -14.55 -2.95 12.27
N ALA A 1028 -14.39 -3.05 13.60
CA ALA A 1028 -15.49 -3.37 14.52
C ALA A 1028 -15.52 -2.51 15.80
N GLY A 1029 -15.52 -1.18 15.67
CA GLY A 1029 -15.97 -0.28 16.73
C GLY A 1029 -14.85 0.21 17.67
N VAL A 1030 -14.05 1.13 17.13
CA VAL A 1030 -13.01 1.94 17.77
C VAL A 1030 -11.85 1.16 18.40
N ASN A 1031 -10.95 0.73 17.53
CA ASN A 1031 -9.55 0.52 17.87
C ASN A 1031 -8.79 1.83 17.61
N LEU A 1032 -7.95 2.27 18.55
CA LEU A 1032 -7.06 3.41 18.31
C LEU A 1032 -6.22 3.24 17.06
N ARG A 1033 -5.91 2.02 16.67
CA ARG A 1033 -5.13 1.77 15.46
C ARG A 1033 -5.79 2.30 14.17
N ASP A 1034 -7.12 2.37 14.13
CA ASP A 1034 -7.88 3.03 13.05
C ASP A 1034 -7.98 4.53 13.22
N ILE A 1035 -7.94 5.01 14.47
CA ILE A 1035 -7.67 6.42 14.77
C ILE A 1035 -6.35 6.84 14.11
N LEU A 1036 -5.49 5.86 13.85
CA LEU A 1036 -4.10 6.08 13.58
C LEU A 1036 -3.61 5.67 12.17
N SER A 1037 -4.54 5.34 11.27
CA SER A 1037 -4.29 4.93 9.88
C SER A 1037 -4.51 6.06 8.85
N HIS A 1038 -4.22 7.30 9.23
CA HIS A 1038 -4.58 8.52 8.47
C HIS A 1038 -3.47 9.03 7.53
N GLY A 1039 -2.36 8.29 7.38
CA GLY A 1039 -1.23 8.65 6.53
C GLY A 1039 -0.24 9.65 7.15
N ASN A 1040 -0.34 9.98 8.43
CA ASN A 1040 0.71 10.71 9.16
C ASN A 1040 1.53 9.77 10.06
N ILE A 1041 2.83 9.93 9.94
CA ILE A 1041 3.83 9.00 10.46
C ILE A 1041 3.82 8.90 12.00
N VAL A 1042 3.45 9.97 12.70
CA VAL A 1042 3.46 10.00 14.17
C VAL A 1042 2.34 9.16 14.73
N ILE A 1043 1.19 9.31 14.11
CA ILE A 1043 -0.01 8.64 14.52
C ILE A 1043 0.11 7.14 14.11
N GLU A 1044 0.68 6.81 12.95
CA GLU A 1044 1.04 5.42 12.61
C GLU A 1044 2.00 4.79 13.64
N THR A 1045 2.90 5.59 14.23
CA THR A 1045 3.83 5.20 15.30
C THR A 1045 3.13 4.95 16.64
N ILE A 1046 2.12 5.75 17.01
CA ILE A 1046 1.24 5.41 18.14
C ILE A 1046 0.55 4.06 17.88
N GLY A 1047 0.20 3.79 16.62
CA GLY A 1047 -0.41 2.54 16.16
C GLY A 1047 0.48 1.30 16.39
N SER A 1048 1.80 1.46 16.38
CA SER A 1048 2.77 0.40 16.74
C SER A 1048 2.99 0.24 18.24
N LEU A 1049 2.50 1.15 19.09
CA LEU A 1049 2.56 0.97 20.56
C LEU A 1049 1.33 0.28 21.14
N LEU A 1050 0.19 0.52 20.52
CA LEU A 1050 -1.06 -0.15 20.84
C LEU A 1050 -1.07 -1.60 20.35
N ASP A 1051 -0.16 -1.91 19.43
CA ASP A 1051 0.13 -3.24 18.91
C ASP A 1051 1.65 -3.36 18.74
N PRO A 1052 2.39 -3.83 19.77
CA PRO A 1052 3.85 -3.79 19.85
C PRO A 1052 4.56 -4.65 18.79
N ASP A 1053 3.82 -5.52 18.09
CA ASP A 1053 4.32 -6.21 16.91
C ASP A 1053 4.01 -5.32 15.70
N ASP A 1054 5.04 -4.72 15.11
CA ASP A 1054 5.00 -3.95 13.86
C ASP A 1054 4.10 -4.62 12.79
N LEU A 1055 2.81 -4.26 12.76
CA LEU A 1055 1.82 -4.94 11.92
C LEU A 1055 2.17 -4.83 10.43
N PRO A 1056 2.62 -3.69 9.86
CA PRO A 1056 3.14 -3.70 8.50
C PRO A 1056 4.13 -4.85 8.29
N SER A 1057 5.13 -5.00 9.16
CA SER A 1057 6.07 -6.12 9.07
C SER A 1057 5.43 -7.48 9.33
N GLU A 1058 4.45 -7.60 10.24
CA GLU A 1058 3.74 -8.85 10.50
C GLU A 1058 2.90 -9.28 9.29
N LEU A 1059 2.17 -8.35 8.66
CA LEU A 1059 1.38 -8.59 7.45
C LEU A 1059 2.29 -8.95 6.28
N ILE A 1060 3.38 -8.21 6.06
CA ILE A 1060 4.38 -8.54 5.04
C ILE A 1060 4.99 -9.92 5.32
N PHE A 1061 5.29 -10.24 6.58
CA PHE A 1061 5.78 -11.56 6.95
C PHE A 1061 4.77 -12.67 6.59
N LYS A 1062 3.49 -12.50 6.93
CA LYS A 1062 2.43 -13.46 6.57
C LYS A 1062 2.27 -13.59 5.05
N MET A 1063 2.31 -12.48 4.31
CA MET A 1063 2.29 -12.52 2.84
C MET A 1063 3.49 -13.30 2.27
N LEU A 1064 4.69 -13.09 2.81
CA LEU A 1064 5.89 -13.83 2.41
C LEU A 1064 5.83 -15.31 2.78
N GLU A 1065 5.25 -15.67 3.92
CA GLU A 1065 4.99 -17.07 4.27
C GLU A 1065 4.08 -17.74 3.24
N LEU A 1066 2.99 -17.08 2.85
CA LEU A 1066 2.06 -17.56 1.83
C LEU A 1066 2.74 -17.70 0.46
N ILE A 1067 3.53 -16.72 0.04
CA ILE A 1067 4.31 -16.77 -1.21
C ILE A 1067 5.29 -17.95 -1.20
N LYS A 1068 5.99 -18.18 -0.08
CA LYS A 1068 6.92 -19.31 0.07
C LYS A 1068 6.20 -20.66 -0.08
N ASP A 1069 4.98 -20.75 0.45
CA ASP A 1069 4.18 -21.98 0.46
C ASP A 1069 3.35 -22.18 -0.83
N GLU A 1070 3.34 -21.21 -1.77
CA GLU A 1070 2.59 -21.23 -3.05
C GLU A 1070 2.74 -22.57 -3.79
N ASN A 1071 3.98 -23.03 -3.97
CA ASN A 1071 4.27 -24.26 -4.70
C ASN A 1071 3.72 -25.51 -4.00
N THR A 1072 3.77 -25.56 -2.67
CA THR A 1072 3.21 -26.67 -1.89
C THR A 1072 1.70 -26.73 -2.05
N ILE A 1073 1.02 -25.59 -1.94
CA ILE A 1073 -0.44 -25.48 -2.10
C ILE A 1073 -0.85 -25.91 -3.51
N LYS A 1074 -0.14 -25.43 -4.53
CA LYS A 1074 -0.37 -25.82 -5.94
C LYS A 1074 -0.20 -27.32 -6.16
N ARG A 1075 0.82 -27.91 -5.55
CA ARG A 1075 1.08 -29.35 -5.69
C ARG A 1075 0.08 -30.22 -4.95
N LEU A 1076 -0.40 -29.77 -3.79
CA LEU A 1076 -1.51 -30.41 -3.08
C LEU A 1076 -2.80 -30.39 -3.93
N ALA A 1077 -3.10 -29.27 -4.58
CA ALA A 1077 -4.21 -29.15 -5.52
C ALA A 1077 -4.05 -30.11 -6.72
N GLU A 1078 -2.89 -30.12 -7.37
CA GLU A 1078 -2.59 -31.02 -8.49
C GLU A 1078 -2.67 -32.50 -8.09
N LEU A 1079 -2.17 -32.85 -6.90
CA LEU A 1079 -2.23 -34.19 -6.35
C LEU A 1079 -3.68 -34.62 -6.12
N TRP A 1080 -4.50 -33.74 -5.51
CA TRP A 1080 -5.91 -34.01 -5.28
C TRP A 1080 -6.66 -34.20 -6.60
N MET A 1081 -6.43 -33.34 -7.60
CA MET A 1081 -7.05 -33.45 -8.92
C MET A 1081 -6.69 -34.77 -9.63
N LYS A 1082 -5.47 -35.28 -9.44
CA LYS A 1082 -4.96 -36.50 -10.10
C LYS A 1082 -5.37 -37.78 -9.40
N LYS A 1083 -5.25 -37.83 -8.07
CA LYS A 1083 -5.43 -39.05 -7.26
C LYS A 1083 -6.78 -39.12 -6.57
N LYS A 1084 -7.49 -37.99 -6.43
CA LYS A 1084 -8.81 -37.85 -5.79
C LYS A 1084 -8.90 -38.56 -4.42
N PRO A 1085 -7.96 -38.31 -3.49
CA PRO A 1085 -8.08 -38.86 -2.14
C PRO A 1085 -9.40 -38.42 -1.52
N GLN A 1086 -10.06 -39.34 -0.82
CA GLN A 1086 -11.40 -39.12 -0.29
C GLN A 1086 -11.35 -38.67 1.17
N THR A 1087 -10.36 -39.17 1.91
CA THR A 1087 -10.14 -38.86 3.32
C THR A 1087 -8.75 -38.25 3.55
N LYS A 1088 -8.59 -37.62 4.72
CA LYS A 1088 -7.29 -37.12 5.20
C LYS A 1088 -6.24 -38.23 5.29
N LYS A 1089 -6.65 -39.43 5.74
CA LYS A 1089 -5.78 -40.61 5.80
C LYS A 1089 -5.30 -41.03 4.42
N ASP A 1090 -6.21 -41.12 3.44
CA ASP A 1090 -5.83 -41.50 2.07
C ASP A 1090 -4.80 -40.52 1.48
N LEU A 1091 -5.00 -39.23 1.72
CA LEU A 1091 -4.06 -38.19 1.27
C LEU A 1091 -2.68 -38.37 1.93
N TYR A 1092 -2.64 -38.70 3.22
CA TYR A 1092 -1.39 -38.88 3.96
C TYR A 1092 -0.66 -40.13 3.48
N ASP A 1093 -1.37 -41.24 3.33
CA ASP A 1093 -0.82 -42.49 2.80
C ASP A 1093 -0.22 -42.29 1.39
N ILE A 1094 -0.89 -41.53 0.52
CA ILE A 1094 -0.37 -41.19 -0.82
C ILE A 1094 0.91 -40.35 -0.74
N ILE A 1095 0.96 -39.36 0.16
CA ILE A 1095 2.13 -38.50 0.35
C ILE A 1095 3.30 -39.27 0.98
N ASP A 1096 3.00 -40.25 1.84
CA ASP A 1096 4.00 -41.09 2.51
C ASP A 1096 4.63 -42.12 1.58
N GLN A 1097 3.85 -42.67 0.65
CA GLN A 1097 4.29 -43.72 -0.27
C GLN A 1097 5.06 -43.19 -1.51
N ASP A 1098 4.81 -41.95 -1.95
CA ASP A 1098 5.46 -41.38 -3.13
C ASP A 1098 6.65 -40.47 -2.76
N SER A 1099 7.87 -40.98 -2.93
CA SER A 1099 9.11 -40.24 -2.68
C SER A 1099 9.21 -38.91 -3.46
N ASN A 1100 8.51 -38.78 -4.59
CA ASN A 1100 8.47 -37.53 -5.37
C ASN A 1100 7.63 -36.42 -4.70
N LEU A 1101 6.85 -36.75 -3.65
CA LEU A 1101 6.05 -35.81 -2.88
C LEU A 1101 6.74 -35.33 -1.58
N SER A 1102 7.99 -35.76 -1.35
CA SER A 1102 8.79 -35.38 -0.16
C SER A 1102 8.93 -33.87 0.04
N PHE A 1103 8.89 -33.06 -1.02
CA PHE A 1103 8.94 -31.60 -0.92
C PHE A 1103 7.69 -30.99 -0.26
N ILE A 1104 6.52 -31.65 -0.33
CA ILE A 1104 5.29 -31.21 0.36
C ILE A 1104 5.54 -31.24 1.86
N LYS A 1105 6.16 -32.33 2.35
CA LYS A 1105 6.57 -32.47 3.76
C LYS A 1105 7.64 -31.47 4.19
N GLY A 1106 8.40 -30.91 3.24
CA GLY A 1106 9.36 -29.84 3.49
C GLY A 1106 8.73 -28.49 3.88
N CYS A 1107 7.43 -28.31 3.65
CA CYS A 1107 6.68 -27.14 4.12
C CYS A 1107 6.05 -27.46 5.48
N SER A 1108 6.49 -26.84 6.57
CA SER A 1108 5.99 -27.12 7.92
C SER A 1108 4.47 -26.94 8.12
N ARG A 1109 3.79 -26.27 7.17
CA ARG A 1109 2.36 -25.94 7.22
C ARG A 1109 1.50 -26.70 6.21
N TRP A 1110 2.07 -27.68 5.49
CA TRP A 1110 1.35 -28.41 4.44
C TRP A 1110 0.05 -29.05 4.93
N GLU A 1111 0.02 -29.55 6.17
CA GLU A 1111 -1.17 -30.15 6.77
C GLU A 1111 -2.30 -29.13 6.97
N SER A 1112 -1.97 -27.89 7.31
CA SER A 1112 -2.95 -26.80 7.42
C SER A 1112 -3.58 -26.49 6.06
N TYR A 1113 -2.81 -26.61 4.97
CA TYR A 1113 -3.32 -26.47 3.60
C TYR A 1113 -4.06 -27.72 3.11
N ALA A 1114 -3.82 -28.89 3.69
CA ALA A 1114 -4.57 -30.10 3.34
C ALA A 1114 -6.04 -30.01 3.80
N ILE A 1115 -6.32 -29.28 4.89
CA ILE A 1115 -7.69 -29.12 5.45
C ILE A 1115 -8.63 -28.36 4.50
N ILE A 1116 -8.09 -27.48 3.65
CA ILE A 1116 -8.90 -26.73 2.66
C ILE A 1116 -9.21 -27.54 1.40
N LEU A 1117 -8.60 -28.73 1.23
CA LEU A 1117 -8.90 -29.61 0.10
C LEU A 1117 -10.31 -30.22 0.22
N PRO A 1118 -10.89 -30.71 -0.88
CA PRO A 1118 -12.23 -31.27 -0.89
C PRO A 1118 -12.29 -32.71 -0.34
N ILE A 1119 -11.71 -32.95 0.83
CA ILE A 1119 -11.64 -34.27 1.50
C ILE A 1119 -12.58 -34.34 2.71
N ILE A 1120 -12.93 -35.55 3.16
CA ILE A 1120 -13.74 -35.76 4.38
C ILE A 1120 -12.80 -35.80 5.59
N ASP A 1121 -13.06 -34.96 6.58
CA ASP A 1121 -12.36 -34.95 7.85
C ASP A 1121 -12.99 -36.01 8.78
N ARG A 1122 -12.45 -37.23 8.77
CA ARG A 1122 -12.81 -38.26 9.76
C ARG A 1122 -11.83 -38.17 10.94
N ASN A 1123 -11.97 -37.09 11.71
CA ASN A 1123 -11.46 -37.05 13.07
C ASN A 1123 -12.66 -37.04 14.01
N ILE A 1124 -13.15 -38.25 14.32
CA ILE A 1124 -13.79 -38.72 15.56
C ILE A 1124 -13.91 -40.24 15.43
#